data_AF-A0A812X742-F1
#
_entry.id   AF-A0A812X742-F1
#
_cell.length_a   1.000
_cell.length_b   1.000
_cell.length_c   1.000
_cell.angle_alpha   90.00
_cell.angle_beta   90.00
_cell.angle_gamma   90.00
#
_symmetry.space_group_name_H-M   'P 1'
#
loop_
_entity.id
_entity.type
_entity.pdbx_description
1 polymer ?
#
loop_
_entity_poly.entity_id
_entity_poly.type
_entity_poly.pdbx_seq_one_letter_code
_entity_poly.pdbx_strand_id
1 'polypeptide(L)'
;NAEEDRKSAAKRKEEDAARKKELEQKQKEDAAKQKKDLEEKRRQEQRSTLAIRRVIQKVRLASPETFEEVQKELQEILRVELENTGSQKERIKEESEKGLEQARKRLDSIKEQRQKELDKKTAEEKKRLEQQAKTDELLQELNGLVEAAEAGVSRLKELAEPLSDKIKDSVKEVEACALAVEEAGSDAKTATKACTDFVLVHGNDIKESTPSPVIPGIQAVGETKQGLGKLLQRINECGRTAESLIQAARGAKEQAVRRAFARQKTKEMEAMFAKYDKDKDNVLSQAEVSAYAKKEISINMDKALLEKVWKCTVDADEKGVSFDKMYLLNASIGIAREMQRNERRKAARIAKERVLAGLREKVRAKVREADRFALEFDKELRAMEKEVAPLFGKARTAPVAVMEEEADRCDNLVKACRDTEERMRQRVKAIPLGFDKKYEEDLREFVKVEAKPLESKMGRADLRLVRAANLARRYREQAWRRRAQEIEHIRSFAMKVARQFARLNKLTYEELFGHVDSDGDGALDEEEFISFFSAIDKDVKEEEFEPEDVVEEETEPEKPVQVNALEEADGDGMDQGNLENPVTSSPSLDQEAASRLQAIAAIMLQATPKPKPKPKPVVKADLTTEELKSLFRSLLEPHEVKISQEVFLRIVKVYYKVVKETPMTEKLEVNGSQTVHQLKVGEAGKACRGSRQPH
;
A
#
# COMPACT_ATOMS: atom_id res chain seq x y z
N ASN A 1 -164.88 35.25 75.07
CA ASN A 1 -164.07 34.06 74.68
C ASN A 1 -163.89 33.91 73.18
N ALA A 2 -163.39 34.95 72.47
CA ALA A 2 -162.82 34.81 71.12
C ALA A 2 -161.27 34.91 71.16
N GLU A 3 -160.69 34.97 72.36
CA GLU A 3 -159.26 35.22 72.59
C GLU A 3 -158.44 33.92 72.70
N GLU A 4 -159.09 32.78 72.98
CA GLU A 4 -158.41 31.47 73.04
C GLU A 4 -158.04 30.93 71.66
N ASP A 5 -158.83 31.22 70.61
CA ASP A 5 -158.58 30.66 69.28
C ASP A 5 -157.37 31.29 68.57
N ARG A 6 -157.03 32.56 68.87
CA ARG A 6 -155.81 33.17 68.32
C ARG A 6 -154.52 32.65 68.96
N LYS A 7 -154.57 32.15 70.19
CA LYS A 7 -153.40 31.60 70.88
C LYS A 7 -153.01 30.21 70.37
N SER A 8 -153.96 29.43 69.85
CA SER A 8 -153.69 28.06 69.39
C SER A 8 -152.89 28.02 68.08
N ALA A 9 -153.16 28.94 67.14
CA ALA A 9 -152.48 29.00 65.84
C ALA A 9 -151.02 29.51 65.94
N ALA A 10 -150.75 30.40 66.90
CA ALA A 10 -149.40 30.90 67.16
C ALA A 10 -148.50 29.80 67.78
N LYS A 11 -149.04 29.03 68.74
CA LYS A 11 -148.30 27.95 69.39
C LYS A 11 -147.84 26.84 68.42
N ARG A 12 -148.67 26.46 67.45
CA ARG A 12 -148.30 25.40 66.48
C ARG A 12 -147.16 25.80 65.55
N LYS A 13 -147.12 27.05 65.09
CA LYS A 13 -146.01 27.54 64.25
C LYS A 13 -144.70 27.65 65.04
N GLU A 14 -144.79 27.96 66.33
CA GLU A 14 -143.64 28.05 67.22
C GLU A 14 -143.06 26.67 67.54
N GLU A 15 -143.91 25.65 67.72
CA GLU A 15 -143.49 24.25 67.93
C GLU A 15 -142.83 23.63 66.69
N ASP A 16 -143.34 23.86 65.48
CA ASP A 16 -142.70 23.36 64.25
C ASP A 16 -141.37 24.05 63.94
N ALA A 17 -141.25 25.35 64.25
CA ALA A 17 -139.99 26.07 64.15
C ALA A 17 -138.95 25.58 65.18
N ALA A 18 -139.39 25.20 66.39
CA ALA A 18 -138.53 24.63 67.42
C ALA A 18 -138.03 23.23 67.03
N ARG A 19 -138.92 22.34 66.54
CA ARG A 19 -138.54 20.99 66.07
C ARG A 19 -137.58 21.01 64.89
N LYS A 20 -137.77 21.93 63.93
CA LYS A 20 -136.86 22.07 62.78
C LYS A 20 -135.47 22.54 63.20
N LYS A 21 -135.38 23.47 64.15
CA LYS A 21 -134.10 23.93 64.71
C LYS A 21 -133.38 22.84 65.51
N GLU A 22 -134.11 22.03 66.29
CA GLU A 22 -133.53 20.93 67.06
C GLU A 22 -132.95 19.83 66.15
N LEU A 23 -133.64 19.49 65.05
CA LEU A 23 -133.15 18.50 64.09
C LEU A 23 -131.91 18.99 63.33
N GLU A 24 -131.89 20.27 62.91
CA GLU A 24 -130.71 20.90 62.32
C GLU A 24 -129.53 21.00 63.30
N GLN A 25 -129.79 21.23 64.60
CA GLN A 25 -128.75 21.23 65.63
C GLN A 25 -128.13 19.85 65.81
N LYS A 26 -128.94 18.78 65.88
CA LYS A 26 -128.43 17.40 65.95
C LYS A 26 -127.64 16.99 64.71
N GLN A 27 -128.12 17.32 63.51
CA GLN A 27 -127.37 17.01 62.28
C GLN A 27 -126.04 17.77 62.20
N LYS A 28 -125.99 19.02 62.68
CA LYS A 28 -124.74 19.79 62.79
C LYS A 28 -123.81 19.23 63.86
N GLU A 29 -124.32 18.78 65.00
CA GLU A 29 -123.50 18.13 66.05
C GLU A 29 -122.92 16.81 65.57
N ASP A 30 -123.70 15.93 64.95
CA ASP A 30 -123.21 14.63 64.45
C ASP A 30 -122.24 14.80 63.29
N ALA A 31 -122.50 15.73 62.35
CA ALA A 31 -121.56 16.07 61.28
C ALA A 31 -120.28 16.72 61.83
N ALA A 32 -120.37 17.56 62.87
CA ALA A 32 -119.21 18.14 63.53
C ALA A 32 -118.40 17.08 64.30
N LYS A 33 -119.06 16.09 64.91
CA LYS A 33 -118.42 14.97 65.61
C LYS A 33 -117.70 14.05 64.63
N GLN A 34 -118.36 13.66 63.54
CA GLN A 34 -117.72 12.88 62.47
C GLN A 34 -116.55 13.63 61.83
N LYS A 35 -116.67 14.95 61.60
CA LYS A 35 -115.57 15.76 61.06
C LYS A 35 -114.39 15.84 62.03
N LYS A 36 -114.64 15.97 63.34
CA LYS A 36 -113.59 15.96 64.37
C LYS A 36 -112.89 14.59 64.45
N ASP A 37 -113.64 13.50 64.47
CA ASP A 37 -113.08 12.15 64.57
C ASP A 37 -112.23 11.80 63.33
N LEU A 38 -112.65 12.23 62.14
CA LEU A 38 -111.91 12.01 60.90
C LEU A 38 -110.67 12.90 60.78
N GLU A 39 -110.74 14.15 61.27
CA GLU A 39 -109.58 15.04 61.38
C GLU A 39 -108.57 14.54 62.42
N GLU A 40 -109.04 13.98 63.54
CA GLU A 40 -108.19 13.40 64.58
C GLU A 40 -107.49 12.12 64.10
N LYS A 41 -108.20 11.24 63.37
CA LYS A 41 -107.57 10.11 62.67
C LYS A 41 -106.52 10.56 61.67
N ARG A 42 -106.82 11.59 60.85
CA ARG A 42 -105.84 12.15 59.90
C ARG A 42 -104.63 12.76 60.58
N ARG A 43 -104.80 13.43 61.73
CA ARG A 43 -103.69 13.95 62.55
C ARG A 43 -102.83 12.82 63.13
N GLN A 44 -103.46 11.73 63.59
CA GLN A 44 -102.74 10.56 64.09
C GLN A 44 -101.96 9.85 62.98
N GLU A 45 -102.55 9.68 61.80
CA GLU A 45 -101.86 9.13 60.61
C GLU A 45 -100.64 9.99 60.24
N GLN A 46 -100.79 11.31 60.20
CA GLN A 46 -99.69 12.23 59.88
C GLN A 46 -98.59 12.19 60.95
N ARG A 47 -98.93 12.16 62.23
CA ARG A 47 -97.97 12.10 63.33
C ARG A 47 -97.13 10.82 63.28
N SER A 48 -97.78 9.67 63.11
CA SER A 48 -97.15 8.35 63.06
C SER A 48 -96.24 8.22 61.83
N THR A 49 -96.70 8.73 60.68
CA THR A 49 -95.92 8.78 59.43
C THR A 49 -94.64 9.61 59.59
N LEU A 50 -94.73 10.79 60.22
CA LEU A 50 -93.57 11.66 60.44
C LEU A 50 -92.57 11.06 61.44
N ALA A 51 -93.06 10.36 62.47
CA ALA A 51 -92.21 9.67 63.43
C ALA A 51 -91.36 8.58 62.74
N ILE A 52 -91.98 7.75 61.90
CA ILE A 52 -91.26 6.72 61.13
C ILE A 52 -90.26 7.35 60.16
N ARG A 53 -90.66 8.36 59.38
CA ARG A 53 -89.76 9.03 58.40
C ARG A 53 -88.53 9.66 59.03
N ARG A 54 -88.65 10.22 60.24
CA ARG A 54 -87.48 10.78 60.97
C ARG A 54 -86.43 9.71 61.23
N VAL A 55 -86.85 8.50 61.59
CA VAL A 55 -85.91 7.41 61.88
C VAL A 55 -85.38 6.78 60.59
N ILE A 56 -86.18 6.70 59.53
CA ILE A 56 -85.67 6.34 58.19
C ILE A 56 -84.54 7.29 57.75
N GLN A 57 -84.67 8.59 58.03
CA GLN A 57 -83.62 9.56 57.71
C GLN A 57 -82.35 9.36 58.56
N LYS A 58 -82.50 9.02 59.85
CA LYS A 58 -81.36 8.65 60.71
C LYS A 58 -80.64 7.41 60.17
N VAL A 59 -81.39 6.37 59.77
CA VAL A 59 -80.83 5.14 59.19
C VAL A 59 -79.98 5.45 57.95
N ARG A 60 -80.47 6.31 57.05
CA ARG A 60 -79.76 6.70 55.81
C ARG A 60 -78.44 7.44 56.06
N LEU A 61 -78.27 8.04 57.23
CA LEU A 61 -77.09 8.82 57.63
C LEU A 61 -76.20 8.09 58.65
N ALA A 62 -76.53 6.86 59.02
CA ALA A 62 -75.78 6.12 60.03
C ALA A 62 -74.35 5.78 59.57
N SER A 63 -73.43 5.72 60.53
CA SER A 63 -72.04 5.32 60.33
C SER A 63 -71.88 3.80 60.53
N PRO A 64 -70.76 3.18 60.13
CA PRO A 64 -70.56 1.74 60.32
C PRO A 64 -70.70 1.26 61.77
N GLU A 65 -70.39 2.14 62.73
CA GLU A 65 -70.45 1.85 64.16
C GLU A 65 -71.85 2.05 64.75
N THR A 66 -72.67 2.93 64.15
CA THR A 66 -73.99 3.33 64.69
C THR A 66 -75.18 2.75 63.94
N PHE A 67 -74.96 2.05 62.82
CA PHE A 67 -76.03 1.53 61.97
C PHE A 67 -76.90 0.48 62.65
N GLU A 68 -76.32 -0.44 63.43
CA GLU A 68 -77.07 -1.50 64.11
C GLU A 68 -78.06 -0.95 65.13
N GLU A 69 -77.68 0.09 65.87
CA GLU A 69 -78.52 0.75 66.86
C GLU A 69 -79.70 1.48 66.19
N VAL A 70 -79.41 2.23 65.12
CA VAL A 70 -80.42 3.01 64.40
C VAL A 70 -81.36 2.11 63.58
N GLN A 71 -80.89 0.95 63.10
CA GLN A 71 -81.74 -0.07 62.47
C GLN A 71 -82.74 -0.67 63.48
N LYS A 72 -82.29 -0.96 64.71
CA LYS A 72 -83.18 -1.44 65.78
C LYS A 72 -84.22 -0.38 66.16
N GLU A 73 -83.82 0.90 66.24
CA GLU A 73 -84.71 2.03 66.48
C GLU A 73 -85.82 2.11 65.40
N LEU A 74 -85.46 1.91 64.13
CA LEU A 74 -86.43 1.90 63.02
C LEU A 74 -87.42 0.72 63.12
N GLN A 75 -86.94 -0.48 63.45
CA GLN A 75 -87.79 -1.66 63.58
C GLN A 75 -88.81 -1.51 64.71
N GLU A 76 -88.40 -0.95 65.85
CA GLU A 76 -89.31 -0.74 66.98
C GLU A 76 -90.37 0.33 66.67
N ILE A 77 -89.97 1.44 66.04
CA ILE A 77 -90.92 2.49 65.66
C ILE A 77 -91.89 2.01 64.57
N LEU A 78 -91.44 1.19 63.63
CA LEU A 78 -92.34 0.50 62.69
C LEU A 78 -93.27 -0.48 63.40
N ARG A 79 -92.85 -1.16 64.47
CA ARG A 79 -93.73 -2.06 65.21
C ARG A 79 -94.87 -1.32 65.90
N VAL A 80 -94.57 -0.16 66.50
CA VAL A 80 -95.52 0.61 67.31
C VAL A 80 -96.44 1.49 66.45
N GLU A 81 -95.88 2.19 65.46
CA GLU A 81 -96.60 3.30 64.80
C GLU A 81 -97.15 2.96 63.42
N LEU A 82 -96.79 1.81 62.84
CA LEU A 82 -97.15 1.48 61.46
C LEU A 82 -98.65 1.27 61.26
N GLU A 83 -99.37 0.68 62.22
CA GLU A 83 -100.82 0.49 62.11
C GLU A 83 -101.58 1.81 62.21
N ASN A 84 -101.01 2.77 62.93
CA ASN A 84 -101.55 4.12 63.09
C ASN A 84 -101.39 5.00 61.85
N THR A 85 -100.67 4.54 60.81
CA THR A 85 -100.49 5.29 59.55
C THR A 85 -101.62 5.11 58.52
N GLY A 86 -102.56 4.19 58.79
CA GLY A 86 -103.77 3.99 57.99
C GLY A 86 -103.51 3.84 56.49
N SER A 87 -103.97 4.81 55.70
CA SER A 87 -103.84 4.83 54.22
C SER A 87 -102.39 4.86 53.69
N GLN A 88 -101.40 5.20 54.52
CA GLN A 88 -99.99 5.35 54.11
C GLN A 88 -99.09 4.15 54.50
N LYS A 89 -99.67 3.10 55.10
CA LYS A 89 -98.95 1.95 55.66
C LYS A 89 -97.98 1.27 54.68
N GLU A 90 -98.43 0.97 53.46
CA GLU A 90 -97.60 0.28 52.45
C GLU A 90 -96.44 1.15 51.97
N ARG A 91 -96.70 2.44 51.67
CA ARG A 91 -95.66 3.38 51.22
C ARG A 91 -94.57 3.57 52.26
N ILE A 92 -94.93 3.63 53.55
CA ILE A 92 -93.97 3.83 54.64
C ILE A 92 -93.11 2.58 54.88
N LYS A 93 -93.67 1.37 54.69
CA LYS A 93 -92.87 0.13 54.69
C LYS A 93 -91.81 0.17 53.57
N GLU A 94 -92.21 0.46 52.34
CA GLU A 94 -91.26 0.54 51.21
C GLU A 94 -90.19 1.62 51.40
N GLU A 95 -90.54 2.80 51.91
CA GLU A 95 -89.58 3.86 52.22
C GLU A 95 -88.55 3.40 53.28
N SER A 96 -88.99 2.62 54.27
CA SER A 96 -88.12 2.10 55.32
C SER A 96 -87.14 1.04 54.80
N GLU A 97 -87.61 0.13 53.94
CA GLU A 97 -86.78 -0.88 53.29
C GLU A 97 -85.73 -0.24 52.39
N LYS A 98 -86.14 0.71 51.53
CA LYS A 98 -85.23 1.47 50.68
C LYS A 98 -84.22 2.30 51.49
N GLY A 99 -84.65 2.86 52.63
CA GLY A 99 -83.78 3.58 53.55
C GLY A 99 -82.67 2.69 54.13
N LEU A 100 -83.03 1.47 54.54
CA LEU A 100 -82.07 0.47 55.03
C LEU A 100 -81.12 -0.02 53.94
N GLU A 101 -81.63 -0.27 52.72
CA GLU A 101 -80.80 -0.73 51.61
C GLU A 101 -79.76 0.32 51.18
N GLN A 102 -80.15 1.59 51.11
CA GLN A 102 -79.23 2.69 50.79
C GLN A 102 -78.17 2.90 51.87
N ALA A 103 -78.55 2.79 53.15
CA ALA A 103 -77.60 2.84 54.24
C ALA A 103 -76.59 1.68 54.15
N ARG A 104 -77.05 0.44 53.92
CA ARG A 104 -76.17 -0.74 53.75
C ARG A 104 -75.16 -0.54 52.60
N LYS A 105 -75.62 -0.12 51.42
CA LYS A 105 -74.74 0.16 50.27
C LYS A 105 -73.66 1.21 50.56
N ARG A 106 -73.99 2.25 51.32
CA ARG A 106 -73.01 3.28 51.72
C ARG A 106 -72.01 2.75 52.75
N LEU A 107 -72.44 1.88 53.66
CA LEU A 107 -71.54 1.28 54.65
C LEU A 107 -70.56 0.31 54.02
N ASP A 108 -71.01 -0.47 53.04
CA ASP A 108 -70.15 -1.39 52.29
C ASP A 108 -69.06 -0.63 51.52
N SER A 109 -69.39 0.48 50.85
CA SER A 109 -68.39 1.30 50.15
C SER A 109 -67.39 2.00 51.10
N ILE A 110 -67.84 2.45 52.28
CA ILE A 110 -66.96 3.01 53.32
C ILE A 110 -66.02 1.93 53.87
N LYS A 111 -66.52 0.71 54.12
CA LYS A 111 -65.70 -0.41 54.58
C LYS A 111 -64.67 -0.81 53.53
N GLU A 112 -65.06 -0.88 52.25
CA GLU A 112 -64.16 -1.20 51.14
C GLU A 112 -63.07 -0.14 50.94
N GLN A 113 -63.40 1.16 51.05
CA GLN A 113 -62.41 2.24 51.00
C GLN A 113 -61.44 2.20 52.17
N ARG A 114 -61.92 1.99 53.41
CA ARG A 114 -61.06 1.84 54.59
C ARG A 114 -60.14 0.62 54.46
N GLN A 115 -60.64 -0.50 53.95
CA GLN A 115 -59.84 -1.70 53.70
C GLN A 115 -58.76 -1.42 52.64
N LYS A 116 -59.10 -0.80 51.51
CA LYS A 116 -58.13 -0.43 50.46
C LYS A 116 -57.07 0.55 50.95
N GLU A 117 -57.41 1.51 51.81
CA GLU A 117 -56.44 2.42 52.42
C GLU A 117 -55.53 1.72 53.44
N LEU A 118 -56.07 0.81 54.24
CA LEU A 118 -55.28 0.00 55.18
C LEU A 118 -54.35 -0.96 54.43
N ASP A 119 -54.83 -1.62 53.38
CA ASP A 119 -54.05 -2.51 52.51
C ASP A 119 -52.95 -1.73 51.77
N LYS A 120 -53.23 -0.49 51.32
CA LYS A 120 -52.20 0.39 50.75
C LYS A 120 -51.15 0.79 51.78
N LYS A 121 -51.56 1.21 52.98
CA LYS A 121 -50.63 1.61 54.05
C LYS A 121 -49.75 0.44 54.50
N THR A 122 -50.34 -0.75 54.69
CA THR A 122 -49.59 -1.95 55.07
C THR A 122 -48.67 -2.43 53.95
N ALA A 123 -49.06 -2.32 52.67
CA ALA A 123 -48.20 -2.63 51.53
C ALA A 123 -47.05 -1.62 51.38
N GLU A 124 -47.30 -0.32 51.58
CA GLU A 124 -46.26 0.72 51.56
C GLU A 124 -45.29 0.57 52.73
N GLU A 125 -45.78 0.27 53.93
CA GLU A 125 -44.96 0.00 55.11
C GLU A 125 -44.11 -1.27 54.94
N LYS A 126 -44.69 -2.34 54.40
CA LYS A 126 -43.96 -3.58 54.07
C LYS A 126 -42.86 -3.33 53.03
N LYS A 127 -43.16 -2.58 51.96
CA LYS A 127 -42.14 -2.19 50.97
C LYS A 127 -41.04 -1.33 51.57
N ARG A 128 -41.37 -0.41 52.49
CA ARG A 128 -40.36 0.42 53.17
C ARG A 128 -39.45 -0.41 54.06
N LEU A 129 -40.01 -1.36 54.82
CA LEU A 129 -39.24 -2.26 55.68
C LEU A 129 -38.36 -3.21 54.86
N GLU A 130 -38.86 -3.76 53.75
CA GLU A 130 -38.08 -4.59 52.83
C GLU A 130 -36.93 -3.80 52.17
N GLN A 131 -37.15 -2.54 51.80
CA GLN A 131 -36.10 -1.67 51.27
C GLN A 131 -35.06 -1.30 52.34
N GLN A 132 -35.48 -0.98 53.56
CA GLN A 132 -34.57 -0.70 54.68
C GLN A 132 -33.71 -1.92 55.02
N ALA A 133 -34.31 -3.11 55.12
CA ALA A 133 -33.58 -4.34 55.39
C ALA A 133 -32.52 -4.65 54.32
N LYS A 134 -32.84 -4.44 53.04
CA LYS A 134 -31.87 -4.60 51.94
C LYS A 134 -30.73 -3.59 52.00
N THR A 135 -31.02 -2.32 52.31
CA THR A 135 -29.97 -1.31 52.47
C THR A 135 -29.05 -1.63 53.64
N ASP A 136 -29.61 -2.10 54.77
CA ASP A 136 -28.83 -2.49 55.95
C ASP A 136 -27.95 -3.71 55.69
N GLU A 137 -28.46 -4.72 54.96
CA GLU A 137 -27.71 -5.90 54.53
C GLU A 137 -26.53 -5.51 53.62
N LEU A 138 -26.77 -4.67 52.61
CA LEU A 138 -25.71 -4.16 51.73
C LEU A 138 -24.66 -3.30 52.46
N LEU A 139 -25.06 -2.54 53.48
CA LEU A 139 -24.12 -1.78 54.32
C LEU A 139 -23.28 -2.69 55.22
N GLN A 140 -23.84 -3.79 55.72
CA GLN A 140 -23.10 -4.79 56.49
C GLN A 140 -22.08 -5.53 55.62
N GLU A 141 -22.48 -5.95 54.42
CA GLU A 141 -21.56 -6.57 53.45
C GLU A 141 -20.40 -5.63 53.08
N LEU A 142 -20.71 -4.36 52.79
CA LEU A 142 -19.69 -3.36 52.51
C LEU A 142 -18.73 -3.17 53.70
N ASN A 143 -19.25 -3.11 54.93
CA ASN A 143 -18.40 -3.00 56.12
C ASN A 143 -17.45 -4.21 56.26
N GLY A 144 -17.93 -5.43 56.00
CA GLY A 144 -17.08 -6.64 56.02
C GLY A 144 -15.95 -6.58 54.98
N LEU A 145 -16.23 -6.08 53.78
CA LEU A 145 -15.20 -5.86 52.76
C LEU A 145 -14.17 -4.80 53.19
N VAL A 146 -14.62 -3.71 53.82
CA VAL A 146 -13.74 -2.66 54.33
C VAL A 146 -12.82 -3.18 55.45
N GLU A 147 -13.34 -3.98 56.38
CA GLU A 147 -12.54 -4.61 57.43
C GLU A 147 -11.48 -5.56 56.87
N ALA A 148 -11.81 -6.32 55.82
CA ALA A 148 -10.85 -7.16 55.11
C ALA A 148 -9.74 -6.32 54.42
N ALA A 149 -10.10 -5.18 53.83
CA ALA A 149 -9.14 -4.26 53.23
C ALA A 149 -8.22 -3.63 54.28
N GLU A 150 -8.75 -3.21 55.44
CA GLU A 150 -7.97 -2.66 56.56
C GLU A 150 -7.00 -3.69 57.14
N ALA A 151 -7.42 -4.96 57.26
CA ALA A 151 -6.55 -6.06 57.67
C ALA A 151 -5.41 -6.30 56.66
N GLY A 152 -5.71 -6.23 55.36
CA GLY A 152 -4.71 -6.32 54.30
C GLY A 152 -3.66 -5.19 54.36
N VAL A 153 -4.10 -3.95 54.59
CA VAL A 153 -3.19 -2.80 54.77
C VAL A 153 -2.33 -2.94 56.02
N SER A 154 -2.89 -3.45 57.12
CA SER A 154 -2.15 -3.69 58.36
C SER A 154 -1.05 -4.75 58.17
N ARG A 155 -1.37 -5.86 57.49
CA ARG A 155 -0.38 -6.89 57.13
C ARG A 155 0.72 -6.35 56.21
N LEU A 156 0.36 -5.53 55.22
CA LEU A 156 1.32 -4.84 54.35
C LEU A 156 2.28 -3.96 55.18
N LYS A 157 1.76 -3.22 56.17
CA LYS A 157 2.57 -2.37 57.04
C LYS A 157 3.59 -3.17 57.87
N GLU A 158 3.17 -4.28 58.46
CA GLU A 158 4.04 -5.16 59.24
C GLU A 158 5.15 -5.78 58.38
N LEU A 159 4.81 -6.23 57.17
CA LEU A 159 5.80 -6.82 56.26
C LEU A 159 6.74 -5.77 55.65
N ALA A 160 6.31 -4.51 55.55
CA ALA A 160 7.12 -3.41 55.00
C ALA A 160 8.15 -2.85 56.02
N GLU A 161 7.92 -2.99 57.32
CA GLU A 161 8.82 -2.48 58.38
C GLU A 161 10.26 -3.05 58.31
N PRO A 162 10.48 -4.36 58.04
CA PRO A 162 11.82 -4.90 57.80
C PRO A 162 12.59 -4.18 56.68
N LEU A 163 11.91 -3.76 55.60
CA LEU A 163 12.55 -3.07 54.47
C LEU A 163 13.00 -1.65 54.84
N SER A 164 12.35 -0.96 55.78
CA SER A 164 12.65 0.43 56.10
C SER A 164 13.89 0.60 56.98
N ASP A 165 14.07 -0.24 58.01
CA ASP A 165 15.05 0.07 59.06
C ASP A 165 15.95 -1.10 59.53
N LYS A 166 15.73 -2.35 59.10
CA LYS A 166 16.35 -3.50 59.82
C LYS A 166 16.89 -4.69 59.02
N ILE A 167 17.02 -4.64 57.68
CA ILE A 167 17.70 -5.77 57.01
C ILE A 167 19.22 -5.64 57.16
N LYS A 168 19.75 -6.39 58.12
CA LYS A 168 21.14 -6.83 58.16
C LYS A 168 21.25 -8.15 57.39
N ASP A 169 21.87 -8.03 56.22
CA ASP A 169 22.64 -9.05 55.48
C ASP A 169 21.88 -9.97 54.50
N SER A 170 22.59 -10.39 53.44
CA SER A 170 22.18 -11.22 52.30
C SER A 170 21.22 -10.61 51.26
N VAL A 171 21.63 -10.60 49.98
CA VAL A 171 20.78 -10.20 48.83
C VAL A 171 19.50 -11.05 48.78
N LYS A 172 19.60 -12.34 49.12
CA LYS A 172 18.45 -13.27 49.10
C LYS A 172 17.40 -12.94 50.16
N GLU A 173 17.82 -12.44 51.31
CA GLU A 173 16.91 -12.08 52.41
C GLU A 173 16.18 -10.77 52.10
N VAL A 174 16.88 -9.79 51.51
CA VAL A 174 16.25 -8.56 51.01
C VAL A 174 15.22 -8.86 49.91
N GLU A 175 15.55 -9.75 48.96
CA GLU A 175 14.64 -10.16 47.91
C GLU A 175 13.41 -10.91 48.44
N ALA A 176 13.59 -11.82 49.41
CA ALA A 176 12.50 -12.54 50.03
C ALA A 176 11.53 -11.61 50.79
N CYS A 177 12.05 -10.67 51.58
CA CYS A 177 11.22 -9.65 52.25
C CYS A 177 10.48 -8.76 51.24
N ALA A 178 11.14 -8.37 50.14
CA ALA A 178 10.53 -7.56 49.11
C ALA A 178 9.37 -8.30 48.39
N LEU A 179 9.53 -9.59 48.12
CA LEU A 179 8.47 -10.41 47.53
C LEU A 179 7.26 -10.51 48.46
N ALA A 180 7.48 -10.75 49.76
CA ALA A 180 6.40 -10.81 50.74
C ALA A 180 5.61 -9.49 50.84
N VAL A 181 6.29 -8.35 50.70
CA VAL A 181 5.66 -7.01 50.70
C VAL A 181 4.92 -6.73 49.40
N GLU A 182 5.43 -7.18 48.26
CA GLU A 182 4.74 -7.07 46.97
C GLU A 182 3.45 -7.91 46.96
N GLU A 183 3.49 -9.14 47.49
CA GLU A 183 2.34 -10.04 47.61
C GLU A 183 1.27 -9.45 48.54
N ALA A 184 1.65 -9.01 49.74
CA ALA A 184 0.74 -8.33 50.66
C ALA A 184 0.20 -7.01 50.08
N GLY A 185 1.00 -6.32 49.25
CA GLY A 185 0.59 -5.12 48.53
C GLY A 185 -0.44 -5.40 47.44
N SER A 186 -0.32 -6.52 46.73
CA SER A 186 -1.36 -6.97 45.79
C SER A 186 -2.64 -7.39 46.50
N ASP A 187 -2.54 -8.08 47.63
CA ASP A 187 -3.70 -8.48 48.43
C ASP A 187 -4.47 -7.26 48.95
N ALA A 188 -3.77 -6.26 49.51
CA ALA A 188 -4.39 -5.02 49.97
C ALA A 188 -5.07 -4.23 48.82
N LYS A 189 -4.45 -4.22 47.64
CA LYS A 189 -5.02 -3.58 46.44
C LYS A 189 -6.26 -4.29 45.93
N THR A 190 -6.26 -5.63 45.89
CA THR A 190 -7.43 -6.40 45.45
C THR A 190 -8.59 -6.25 46.43
N ALA A 191 -8.33 -6.26 47.75
CA ALA A 191 -9.35 -6.01 48.77
C ALA A 191 -9.95 -4.58 48.67
N THR A 192 -9.10 -3.56 48.47
CA THR A 192 -9.58 -2.17 48.29
C THR A 192 -10.39 -2.00 46.99
N LYS A 193 -10.00 -2.70 45.91
CA LYS A 193 -10.77 -2.73 44.66
C LYS A 193 -12.13 -3.40 44.85
N ALA A 194 -12.19 -4.53 45.55
CA ALA A 194 -13.46 -5.20 45.86
C ALA A 194 -14.44 -4.27 46.59
N CYS A 195 -13.95 -3.45 47.53
CA CYS A 195 -14.78 -2.43 48.19
C CYS A 195 -15.29 -1.37 47.19
N THR A 196 -14.44 -0.93 46.26
CA THR A 196 -14.78 0.09 45.27
C THR A 196 -15.78 -0.45 44.24
N ASP A 197 -15.58 -1.68 43.76
CA ASP A 197 -16.45 -2.35 42.81
C ASP A 197 -17.84 -2.62 43.42
N PHE A 198 -17.89 -3.02 44.70
CA PHE A 198 -19.16 -3.17 45.43
C PHE A 198 -19.95 -1.86 45.49
N VAL A 199 -19.27 -0.74 45.77
CA VAL A 199 -19.90 0.60 45.77
C VAL A 199 -20.37 0.99 44.36
N LEU A 200 -19.68 0.61 43.29
CA LEU A 200 -20.12 0.91 41.92
C LEU A 200 -21.38 0.12 41.54
N VAL A 201 -21.47 -1.15 41.94
CA VAL A 201 -22.60 -2.02 41.61
C VAL A 201 -23.82 -1.70 42.48
N HIS A 202 -23.63 -1.61 43.80
CA HIS A 202 -24.73 -1.48 44.76
C HIS A 202 -24.94 -0.05 45.27
N GLY A 203 -24.11 0.91 44.87
CA GLY A 203 -24.17 2.28 45.38
C GLY A 203 -25.43 3.04 44.99
N ASN A 204 -26.08 2.67 43.88
CA ASN A 204 -27.38 3.25 43.53
C ASN A 204 -28.50 2.67 44.40
N ASP A 205 -28.50 1.36 44.67
CA ASP A 205 -29.49 0.72 45.56
C ASP A 205 -29.43 1.29 46.99
N ILE A 206 -28.22 1.58 47.47
CA ILE A 206 -27.98 2.20 48.78
C ILE A 206 -28.40 3.69 48.79
N LYS A 207 -28.36 4.39 47.64
CA LYS A 207 -28.74 5.81 47.51
C LYS A 207 -30.23 6.02 47.20
N GLU A 208 -30.84 5.13 46.43
CA GLU A 208 -32.19 5.22 45.88
C GLU A 208 -33.26 4.76 46.89
N SER A 209 -32.85 4.04 47.94
CA SER A 209 -33.70 3.73 49.11
C SER A 209 -34.09 4.95 49.96
N THR A 210 -33.76 6.18 49.54
CA THR A 210 -34.22 7.43 50.18
C THR A 210 -35.37 8.08 49.41
N PRO A 211 -36.63 7.79 49.73
CA PRO A 211 -37.73 8.66 49.34
C PRO A 211 -37.71 9.93 50.22
N SER A 212 -37.66 11.12 49.60
CA SER A 212 -38.14 12.35 50.23
C SER A 212 -39.60 12.54 49.80
N PRO A 213 -40.54 12.72 50.74
CA PRO A 213 -40.76 14.04 51.33
C PRO A 213 -40.72 14.06 52.86
N VAL A 214 -40.39 15.24 53.38
CA VAL A 214 -40.37 15.65 54.78
C VAL A 214 -41.71 15.33 55.47
N ILE A 215 -41.71 14.35 56.37
CA ILE A 215 -42.65 14.28 57.49
C ILE A 215 -41.91 14.84 58.71
N PRO A 216 -42.38 15.92 59.36
CA PRO A 216 -41.77 16.43 60.58
C PRO A 216 -41.89 15.36 61.69
N GLY A 217 -40.77 14.76 62.09
CA GLY A 217 -40.71 13.93 63.30
C GLY A 217 -39.98 12.58 63.25
N ILE A 218 -39.42 12.14 62.11
CA ILE A 218 -38.67 10.86 62.04
C ILE A 218 -37.24 11.10 61.53
N GLN A 219 -36.27 11.01 62.45
CA GLN A 219 -34.84 11.32 62.24
C GLN A 219 -34.02 10.21 61.54
N ALA A 220 -34.65 9.14 61.04
CA ALA A 220 -33.94 7.97 60.50
C ALA A 220 -33.24 8.20 59.13
N VAL A 221 -33.49 9.34 58.46
CA VAL A 221 -32.97 9.63 57.10
C VAL A 221 -31.47 10.02 57.08
N GLY A 222 -30.90 10.36 58.25
CA GLY A 222 -29.51 10.82 58.35
C GLY A 222 -28.46 9.71 58.52
N GLU A 223 -28.82 8.59 59.17
CA GLU A 223 -27.84 7.61 59.66
C GLU A 223 -27.25 6.74 58.53
N THR A 224 -28.06 6.32 57.55
CA THR A 224 -27.60 5.47 56.42
C THR A 224 -26.68 6.22 55.45
N LYS A 225 -26.98 7.49 55.13
CA LYS A 225 -26.09 8.35 54.34
C LYS A 225 -24.78 8.65 55.06
N GLN A 226 -24.82 8.84 56.38
CA GLN A 226 -23.62 9.01 57.19
C GLN A 226 -22.80 7.72 57.28
N GLY A 227 -23.44 6.54 57.39
CA GLY A 227 -22.80 5.23 57.40
C GLY A 227 -22.03 4.96 56.10
N LEU A 228 -22.69 5.13 54.95
CA LEU A 228 -22.04 4.99 53.64
C LEU A 228 -20.87 5.99 53.48
N GLY A 229 -21.06 7.25 53.91
CA GLY A 229 -20.01 8.26 53.86
C GLY A 229 -18.76 7.89 54.65
N LYS A 230 -18.94 7.33 55.86
CA LYS A 230 -17.82 6.84 56.70
C LYS A 230 -17.10 5.64 56.06
N LEU A 231 -17.86 4.69 55.49
CA LEU A 231 -17.27 3.53 54.79
C LEU A 231 -16.46 3.98 53.56
N LEU A 232 -16.97 4.93 52.78
CA LEU A 232 -16.23 5.51 51.66
C LEU A 232 -14.95 6.23 52.08
N GLN A 233 -14.95 6.92 53.22
CA GLN A 233 -13.73 7.53 53.76
C GLN A 233 -12.69 6.47 54.13
N ARG A 234 -13.09 5.40 54.82
CA ARG A 234 -12.23 4.27 55.19
C ARG A 234 -11.64 3.58 53.96
N ILE A 235 -12.44 3.33 52.91
CA ILE A 235 -11.98 2.74 51.63
C ILE A 235 -10.89 3.60 50.99
N ASN A 236 -11.12 4.91 50.91
CA ASN A 236 -10.16 5.84 50.32
C ASN A 236 -8.87 5.94 51.14
N GLU A 237 -8.97 5.89 52.46
CA GLU A 237 -7.81 5.88 53.36
C GLU A 237 -7.00 4.58 53.22
N CYS A 238 -7.66 3.42 53.16
CA CYS A 238 -7.02 2.14 52.87
C CYS A 238 -6.28 2.16 51.52
N GLY A 239 -6.92 2.68 50.48
CA GLY A 239 -6.30 2.81 49.16
C GLY A 239 -5.04 3.70 49.18
N ARG A 240 -5.13 4.89 49.80
CA ARG A 240 -3.99 5.82 49.89
C ARG A 240 -2.84 5.27 50.73
N THR A 241 -3.15 4.65 51.87
CA THR A 241 -2.14 4.06 52.75
C THR A 241 -1.46 2.85 52.11
N ALA A 242 -2.23 1.96 51.45
CA ALA A 242 -1.67 0.85 50.68
C ALA A 242 -0.72 1.34 49.58
N GLU A 243 -1.13 2.33 48.80
CA GLU A 243 -0.31 2.85 47.70
C GLU A 243 0.96 3.55 48.20
N SER A 244 0.85 4.35 49.26
CA SER A 244 2.01 4.98 49.91
C SER A 244 3.00 3.96 50.47
N LEU A 245 2.51 2.92 51.15
CA LEU A 245 3.35 1.84 51.69
C LEU A 245 4.03 1.05 50.57
N ILE A 246 3.34 0.74 49.47
CA ILE A 246 3.93 0.06 48.32
C ILE A 246 5.03 0.92 47.68
N GLN A 247 4.83 2.23 47.55
CA GLN A 247 5.84 3.12 46.99
C GLN A 247 7.06 3.24 47.90
N ALA A 248 6.85 3.40 49.21
CA ALA A 248 7.92 3.42 50.20
C ALA A 248 8.71 2.10 50.21
N ALA A 249 8.01 0.96 50.17
CA ALA A 249 8.62 -0.36 50.11
C ALA A 249 9.47 -0.57 48.85
N ARG A 250 9.04 -0.06 47.69
CA ARG A 250 9.83 -0.11 46.44
C ARG A 250 11.12 0.69 46.55
N GLY A 251 11.05 1.92 47.08
CA GLY A 251 12.24 2.74 47.30
C GLY A 251 13.19 2.10 48.32
N ALA A 252 12.65 1.54 49.40
CA ALA A 252 13.41 0.84 50.42
C ALA A 252 14.08 -0.44 49.87
N LYS A 253 13.35 -1.22 49.06
CA LYS A 253 13.87 -2.39 48.32
C LYS A 253 15.06 -2.01 47.45
N GLU A 254 14.94 -0.99 46.62
CA GLU A 254 16.02 -0.57 45.72
C GLU A 254 17.28 -0.18 46.51
N GLN A 255 17.11 0.59 47.58
CA GLN A 255 18.23 0.95 48.45
C GLN A 255 18.84 -0.25 49.16
N ALA A 256 18.02 -1.17 49.68
CA ALA A 256 18.46 -2.36 50.39
C ALA A 256 19.22 -3.33 49.46
N VAL A 257 18.70 -3.59 48.26
CA VAL A 257 19.35 -4.43 47.24
C VAL A 257 20.68 -3.80 46.82
N ARG A 258 20.72 -2.49 46.57
CA ARG A 258 21.96 -1.78 46.21
C ARG A 258 23.01 -1.88 47.33
N ARG A 259 22.61 -1.73 48.59
CA ARG A 259 23.50 -1.88 49.75
C ARG A 259 23.98 -3.33 49.91
N ALA A 260 23.10 -4.32 49.74
CA ALA A 260 23.43 -5.73 49.84
C ALA A 260 24.41 -6.17 48.73
N PHE A 261 24.18 -5.73 47.49
CA PHE A 261 25.08 -5.99 46.36
C PHE A 261 26.44 -5.29 46.54
N ALA A 262 26.44 -4.03 47.00
CA ALA A 262 27.68 -3.32 47.32
C ALA A 262 28.48 -4.07 48.39
N ARG A 263 27.84 -4.51 49.49
CA ARG A 263 28.48 -5.32 50.54
C ARG A 263 29.01 -6.65 50.02
N GLN A 264 28.27 -7.35 49.16
CA GLN A 264 28.73 -8.59 48.55
C GLN A 264 29.97 -8.36 47.69
N LYS A 265 29.98 -7.32 46.85
CA LYS A 265 31.13 -6.95 46.02
C LYS A 265 32.32 -6.51 46.86
N THR A 266 32.11 -5.74 47.93
CA THR A 266 33.17 -5.39 48.88
C THR A 266 33.73 -6.64 49.55
N LYS A 267 32.89 -7.59 50.01
CA LYS A 267 33.36 -8.88 50.57
C LYS A 267 34.14 -9.72 49.56
N GLU A 268 33.70 -9.77 48.30
CA GLU A 268 34.43 -10.46 47.22
C GLU A 268 35.80 -9.79 46.98
N MET A 269 35.86 -8.46 46.97
CA MET A 269 37.10 -7.71 46.85
C MET A 269 38.01 -7.89 48.07
N GLU A 270 37.49 -7.89 49.30
CA GLU A 270 38.24 -8.14 50.54
C GLU A 270 38.82 -9.55 50.54
N ALA A 271 38.04 -10.56 50.16
CA ALA A 271 38.49 -11.94 50.04
C ALA A 271 39.60 -12.08 48.99
N MET A 272 39.48 -11.36 47.88
CA MET A 272 40.52 -11.30 46.85
C MET A 272 41.77 -10.58 47.35
N PHE A 273 41.62 -9.46 48.06
CA PHE A 273 42.73 -8.73 48.66
C PHE A 273 43.50 -9.63 49.64
N ALA A 274 42.79 -10.28 50.58
CA ALA A 274 43.35 -11.21 51.56
C ALA A 274 43.98 -12.47 50.94
N LYS A 275 43.56 -12.88 49.73
CA LYS A 275 44.18 -14.00 48.99
C LYS A 275 45.56 -13.63 48.46
N TYR A 276 45.80 -12.35 48.17
CA TYR A 276 47.04 -11.86 47.57
C TYR A 276 47.99 -11.17 48.56
N ASP A 277 47.46 -10.65 49.67
CA ASP A 277 48.21 -10.19 50.86
C ASP A 277 48.72 -11.41 51.65
N LYS A 278 49.97 -11.82 51.40
CA LYS A 278 50.54 -13.03 51.99
C LYS A 278 51.16 -12.78 53.36
N ASP A 279 51.68 -11.60 53.60
CA ASP A 279 52.29 -11.19 54.87
C ASP A 279 51.27 -10.61 55.86
N LYS A 280 50.03 -10.42 55.43
CA LYS A 280 48.88 -9.97 56.23
C LYS A 280 49.11 -8.58 56.82
N ASP A 281 49.82 -7.73 56.11
CA ASP A 281 50.10 -6.36 56.53
C ASP A 281 48.99 -5.37 56.11
N ASN A 282 47.92 -5.87 55.48
CA ASN A 282 46.80 -5.12 54.91
C ASN A 282 47.18 -4.15 53.78
N VAL A 283 48.35 -4.33 53.16
CA VAL A 283 48.78 -3.61 51.96
C VAL A 283 49.34 -4.59 50.92
N LEU A 284 49.06 -4.38 49.64
CA LEU A 284 49.65 -5.23 48.59
C LEU A 284 51.00 -4.66 48.18
N SER A 285 52.05 -5.46 48.37
CA SER A 285 53.41 -5.18 47.90
C SER A 285 53.52 -5.28 46.38
N GLN A 286 54.59 -4.71 45.79
CA GLN A 286 54.84 -4.78 44.34
C GLN A 286 54.83 -6.22 43.77
N ALA A 287 55.34 -7.18 44.54
CA ALA A 287 55.39 -8.59 44.15
C ALA A 287 53.99 -9.22 44.13
N GLU A 288 53.13 -8.85 45.07
CA GLU A 288 51.76 -9.35 45.18
C GLU A 288 50.85 -8.71 44.14
N VAL A 289 51.00 -7.42 43.88
CA VAL A 289 50.34 -6.72 42.77
C VAL A 289 50.68 -7.37 41.43
N SER A 290 51.95 -7.74 41.21
CA SER A 290 52.37 -8.46 40.01
C SER A 290 51.73 -9.85 39.91
N ALA A 291 51.63 -10.58 41.03
CA ALA A 291 50.95 -11.88 41.09
C ALA A 291 49.44 -11.77 40.82
N TYR A 292 48.79 -10.75 41.39
CA TYR A 292 47.37 -10.44 41.17
C TYR A 292 47.09 -10.11 39.70
N ALA A 293 47.85 -9.16 39.11
CA ALA A 293 47.69 -8.77 37.71
C ALA A 293 47.90 -9.95 36.75
N LYS A 294 48.85 -10.84 37.05
CA LYS A 294 49.15 -12.02 36.23
C LYS A 294 48.08 -13.10 36.34
N LYS A 295 47.59 -13.41 37.54
CA LYS A 295 46.64 -14.51 37.76
C LYS A 295 45.19 -14.11 37.46
N GLU A 296 44.76 -12.93 37.90
CA GLU A 296 43.35 -12.51 37.80
C GLU A 296 43.07 -11.75 36.50
N ILE A 297 44.02 -10.91 36.06
CA ILE A 297 43.82 -10.02 34.90
C ILE A 297 44.55 -10.53 33.65
N SER A 298 45.39 -11.57 33.80
CA SER A 298 46.18 -12.20 32.73
C SER A 298 47.11 -11.22 32.01
N ILE A 299 47.66 -10.25 32.73
CA ILE A 299 48.65 -9.29 32.21
C ILE A 299 50.01 -9.61 32.82
N ASN A 300 51.03 -9.69 31.97
CA ASN A 300 52.39 -9.75 32.45
C ASN A 300 52.88 -8.32 32.74
N MET A 301 53.15 -8.04 34.02
CA MET A 301 53.64 -6.74 34.48
C MET A 301 55.15 -6.70 34.29
N ASP A 302 55.62 -6.04 33.22
CA ASP A 302 57.03 -5.71 33.09
C ASP A 302 57.43 -4.63 34.12
N LYS A 303 58.74 -4.47 34.37
CA LYS A 303 59.24 -3.57 35.41
C LYS A 303 58.85 -2.10 35.18
N ALA A 304 58.78 -1.67 33.92
CA ALA A 304 58.44 -0.29 33.55
C ALA A 304 56.94 0.02 33.70
N LEU A 305 56.08 -0.95 33.40
CA LEU A 305 54.63 -0.87 33.55
C LEU A 305 54.24 -0.96 35.02
N LEU A 306 54.92 -1.80 35.80
CA LEU A 306 54.74 -1.89 37.25
C LEU A 306 55.08 -0.56 37.93
N GLU A 307 56.17 0.11 37.54
CA GLU A 307 56.55 1.43 38.07
C GLU A 307 55.51 2.52 37.75
N LYS A 308 54.94 2.51 36.54
CA LYS A 308 53.86 3.42 36.14
C LYS A 308 52.58 3.17 36.94
N VAL A 309 52.18 1.91 37.08
CA VAL A 309 51.01 1.53 37.90
C VAL A 309 51.24 1.90 39.35
N TRP A 310 52.44 1.66 39.89
CA TRP A 310 52.81 1.99 41.26
C TRP A 310 52.70 3.49 41.54
N LYS A 311 53.25 4.34 40.66
CA LYS A 311 53.18 5.81 40.77
C LYS A 311 51.74 6.35 40.77
N CYS A 312 50.80 5.65 40.13
CA CYS A 312 49.40 6.06 40.08
C CYS A 312 48.56 5.54 41.26
N THR A 313 49.07 4.55 41.99
CA THR A 313 48.27 3.80 42.98
C THR A 313 48.78 3.97 44.41
N VAL A 314 50.06 4.29 44.60
CA VAL A 314 50.72 4.42 45.91
C VAL A 314 51.26 5.84 46.06
N ASP A 315 50.95 6.47 47.18
CA ASP A 315 51.48 7.80 47.53
C ASP A 315 52.94 7.69 48.00
N ALA A 316 53.70 8.79 47.93
CA ALA A 316 55.16 8.78 48.14
C ALA A 316 55.62 8.22 49.51
N ASP A 317 54.75 8.29 50.53
CA ASP A 317 55.04 7.87 51.90
C ASP A 317 54.48 6.48 52.25
N GLU A 318 53.79 5.81 51.30
CA GLU A 318 53.15 4.51 51.53
C GLU A 318 53.98 3.34 50.98
N LYS A 319 53.95 2.21 51.70
CA LYS A 319 54.74 1.02 51.36
C LYS A 319 54.04 0.04 50.42
N GLY A 320 52.73 0.21 50.21
CA GLY A 320 51.94 -0.71 49.40
C GLY A 320 50.54 -0.18 49.10
N VAL A 321 49.79 -0.93 48.29
CA VAL A 321 48.41 -0.57 47.92
C VAL A 321 47.46 -1.05 49.01
N SER A 322 46.85 -0.14 49.76
CA SER A 322 45.80 -0.49 50.72
C SER A 322 44.52 -0.96 50.03
N PHE A 323 43.64 -1.64 50.77
CA PHE A 323 42.35 -2.08 50.25
C PHE A 323 41.53 -0.92 49.66
N ASP A 324 41.56 0.25 50.33
CA ASP A 324 40.87 1.45 49.86
C ASP A 324 41.36 1.89 48.47
N LYS A 325 42.63 1.66 48.13
CA LYS A 325 43.22 2.02 46.83
C LYS A 325 43.16 0.90 45.79
N MET A 326 42.54 -0.24 46.11
CA MET A 326 42.42 -1.38 45.19
C MET A 326 41.66 -1.04 43.90
N TYR A 327 40.73 -0.09 43.94
CA TYR A 327 40.02 0.36 42.73
C TYR A 327 40.96 1.13 41.77
N LEU A 328 41.87 1.96 42.29
CA LEU A 328 42.89 2.66 41.51
C LEU A 328 43.87 1.66 40.89
N LEU A 329 44.21 0.60 41.62
CA LEU A 329 45.06 -0.47 41.11
C LEU A 329 44.43 -1.15 39.91
N ASN A 330 43.15 -1.56 40.05
CA ASN A 330 42.40 -2.20 38.99
C ASN A 330 42.25 -1.30 37.75
N ALA A 331 41.99 0.00 37.95
CA ALA A 331 41.91 0.96 36.86
C ALA A 331 43.25 1.10 36.12
N SER A 332 44.36 1.23 36.87
CA SER A 332 45.71 1.38 36.32
C SER A 332 46.16 0.12 35.55
N ILE A 333 45.89 -1.07 36.08
CA ILE A 333 46.16 -2.33 35.39
C ILE A 333 45.26 -2.47 34.14
N GLY A 334 44.01 -2.01 34.20
CA GLY A 334 43.09 -1.98 33.05
C GLY A 334 43.60 -1.12 31.90
N ILE A 335 44.09 0.09 32.21
CA ILE A 335 44.71 1.00 31.23
C ILE A 335 45.94 0.33 30.61
N ALA A 336 46.80 -0.27 31.45
CA ALA A 336 47.98 -1.00 31.01
C ALA A 336 47.65 -2.16 30.04
N ARG A 337 46.55 -2.89 30.30
CA ARG A 337 46.04 -3.93 29.40
C ARG A 337 45.70 -3.39 28.02
N GLU A 338 44.98 -2.27 28.00
CA GLU A 338 44.46 -1.71 26.76
C GLU A 338 45.60 -1.09 25.95
N MET A 339 46.62 -0.52 26.60
CA MET A 339 47.85 -0.09 25.93
C MET A 339 48.56 -1.28 25.23
N GLN A 340 48.77 -2.41 25.92
CA GLN A 340 49.39 -3.60 25.29
C GLN A 340 48.55 -4.14 24.11
N ARG A 341 47.21 -4.13 24.24
CA ARG A 341 46.31 -4.51 23.14
C ARG A 341 46.40 -3.54 21.96
N ASN A 342 46.46 -2.24 22.24
CA ASN A 342 46.60 -1.20 21.23
C ASN A 342 47.93 -1.31 20.49
N GLU A 343 49.03 -1.61 21.18
CA GLU A 343 50.32 -1.88 20.54
C GLU A 343 50.25 -3.10 19.63
N ARG A 344 49.61 -4.20 20.07
CA ARG A 344 49.39 -5.39 19.21
C ARG A 344 48.53 -5.06 17.99
N ARG A 345 47.45 -4.29 18.15
CA ARG A 345 46.60 -3.82 17.04
C ARG A 345 47.39 -2.92 16.08
N LYS A 346 48.21 -2.01 16.60
CA LYS A 346 49.07 -1.12 15.81
C LYS A 346 50.11 -1.92 15.02
N ALA A 347 50.78 -2.88 15.65
CA ALA A 347 51.74 -3.77 15.00
C ALA A 347 51.08 -4.60 13.90
N ALA A 348 49.90 -5.18 14.16
CA ALA A 348 49.12 -5.92 13.16
C ALA A 348 48.68 -5.03 11.99
N ARG A 349 48.27 -3.78 12.26
CA ARG A 349 47.92 -2.81 11.22
C ARG A 349 49.12 -2.45 10.35
N ILE A 350 50.27 -2.14 10.97
CA ILE A 350 51.52 -1.82 10.25
C ILE A 350 51.96 -3.01 9.39
N ALA A 351 51.88 -4.25 9.92
CA ALA A 351 52.19 -5.45 9.16
C ALA A 351 51.23 -5.63 7.97
N LYS A 352 49.92 -5.43 8.19
CA LYS A 352 48.90 -5.45 7.12
C LYS A 352 49.19 -4.41 6.05
N GLU A 353 49.45 -3.17 6.43
CA GLU A 353 49.77 -2.07 5.52
C GLU A 353 51.04 -2.35 4.70
N ARG A 354 52.08 -2.93 5.32
CA ARG A 354 53.31 -3.33 4.61
C ARG A 354 53.05 -4.42 3.57
N VAL A 355 52.22 -5.42 3.91
CA VAL A 355 51.81 -6.46 2.95
C VAL A 355 50.99 -5.86 1.82
N LEU A 356 50.01 -5.01 2.13
CA LEU A 356 49.19 -4.33 1.13
C LEU A 356 50.02 -3.45 0.20
N ALA A 357 51.01 -2.72 0.71
CA ALA A 357 51.93 -1.94 -0.11
C ALA A 357 52.70 -2.82 -1.10
N GLY A 358 53.21 -3.96 -0.65
CA GLY A 358 53.87 -4.93 -1.53
C GLY A 358 52.94 -5.53 -2.58
N LEU A 359 51.68 -5.81 -2.24
CA LEU A 359 50.68 -6.30 -3.19
C LEU A 359 50.26 -5.22 -4.20
N ARG A 360 50.11 -3.97 -3.77
CA ARG A 360 49.83 -2.82 -4.64
C ARG A 360 50.94 -2.61 -5.68
N GLU A 361 52.21 -2.76 -5.30
CA GLU A 361 53.30 -2.68 -6.29
C GLU A 361 53.29 -3.86 -7.27
N LYS A 362 52.90 -5.07 -6.83
CA LYS A 362 52.69 -6.21 -7.75
C LYS A 362 51.53 -5.96 -8.74
N VAL A 363 50.43 -5.35 -8.28
CA VAL A 363 49.34 -4.91 -9.17
C VAL A 363 49.87 -3.91 -10.20
N ARG A 364 50.61 -2.88 -9.76
CA ARG A 364 51.22 -1.89 -10.65
C ARG A 364 52.16 -2.51 -11.66
N ALA A 365 52.97 -3.49 -11.27
CA ALA A 365 53.85 -4.21 -12.18
C ALA A 365 53.06 -4.96 -13.28
N LYS A 366 51.99 -5.67 -12.91
CA LYS A 366 51.10 -6.34 -13.87
C LYS A 366 50.39 -5.35 -14.80
N VAL A 367 49.91 -4.23 -14.26
CA VAL A 367 49.28 -3.14 -15.05
C VAL A 367 50.29 -2.55 -16.05
N ARG A 368 51.52 -2.27 -15.62
CA ARG A 368 52.60 -1.78 -16.51
C ARG A 368 52.94 -2.78 -17.61
N GLU A 369 52.92 -4.08 -17.32
CA GLU A 369 53.14 -5.12 -18.31
C GLU A 369 52.01 -5.16 -19.36
N ALA A 370 50.75 -5.12 -18.90
CA ALA A 370 49.60 -5.03 -19.79
C ALA A 370 49.60 -3.72 -20.60
N ASP A 371 50.09 -2.62 -20.02
CA ASP A 371 50.22 -1.34 -20.72
C ASP A 371 51.25 -1.38 -21.86
N ARG A 372 52.39 -2.03 -21.64
CA ARG A 372 53.38 -2.23 -22.70
C ARG A 372 52.80 -3.06 -23.85
N PHE A 373 52.07 -4.13 -23.53
CA PHE A 373 51.36 -4.92 -24.54
C PHE A 373 50.31 -4.09 -25.29
N ALA A 374 49.58 -3.22 -24.58
CA ALA A 374 48.62 -2.29 -25.19
C ALA A 374 49.28 -1.34 -26.21
N LEU A 375 50.47 -0.83 -25.89
CA LEU A 375 51.23 0.07 -26.77
C LEU A 375 51.74 -0.65 -28.02
N GLU A 376 52.10 -1.93 -27.92
CA GLU A 376 52.47 -2.76 -29.07
C GLU A 376 51.24 -3.02 -29.96
N PHE A 377 50.11 -3.39 -29.35
CA PHE A 377 48.86 -3.59 -30.06
C PHE A 377 48.35 -2.31 -30.76
N ASP A 378 48.53 -1.13 -30.16
CA ASP A 378 48.19 0.15 -30.80
C ASP A 378 48.96 0.36 -32.12
N LYS A 379 50.21 -0.13 -32.22
CA LYS A 379 50.99 -0.08 -33.46
C LYS A 379 50.40 -1.00 -34.53
N GLU A 380 49.98 -2.20 -34.15
CA GLU A 380 49.29 -3.14 -35.06
C GLU A 380 47.99 -2.54 -35.59
N LEU A 381 47.18 -1.93 -34.71
CA LEU A 381 45.95 -1.25 -35.11
C LEU A 381 46.21 -0.10 -36.08
N ARG A 382 47.26 0.71 -35.85
CA ARG A 382 47.63 1.79 -36.79
C ARG A 382 48.08 1.24 -38.14
N ALA A 383 48.76 0.10 -38.17
CA ALA A 383 49.16 -0.54 -39.43
C ALA A 383 47.92 -1.03 -40.19
N MET A 384 46.99 -1.70 -39.51
CA MET A 384 45.71 -2.13 -40.09
C MET A 384 44.89 -0.94 -40.62
N GLU A 385 44.78 0.15 -39.85
CA GLU A 385 44.05 1.34 -40.30
C GLU A 385 44.64 1.98 -41.55
N LYS A 386 45.97 1.93 -41.73
CA LYS A 386 46.63 2.44 -42.95
C LYS A 386 46.25 1.64 -44.19
N GLU A 387 46.11 0.32 -44.06
CA GLU A 387 45.68 -0.56 -45.16
C GLU A 387 44.19 -0.38 -45.49
N VAL A 388 43.37 -0.13 -44.48
CA VAL A 388 41.91 -0.03 -44.61
C VAL A 388 41.45 1.36 -45.09
N ALA A 389 42.17 2.43 -44.72
CA ALA A 389 41.84 3.81 -45.10
C ALA A 389 41.64 4.05 -46.62
N PRO A 390 42.49 3.56 -47.54
CA PRO A 390 42.35 3.84 -48.97
C PRO A 390 41.19 3.08 -49.64
N LEU A 391 40.58 2.08 -49.00
CA LEU A 391 39.56 1.23 -49.63
C LEU A 391 38.41 2.05 -50.20
N PHE A 392 37.89 3.04 -49.46
CA PHE A 392 36.77 3.86 -49.93
C PHE A 392 37.09 4.64 -51.21
N GLY A 393 38.30 5.17 -51.34
CA GLY A 393 38.74 5.90 -52.53
C GLY A 393 38.96 4.97 -53.72
N LYS A 394 39.62 3.83 -53.47
CA LYS A 394 39.88 2.80 -54.50
C LYS A 394 38.59 2.17 -55.02
N ALA A 395 37.52 2.17 -54.24
CA ALA A 395 36.27 1.50 -54.60
C ALA A 395 35.59 2.08 -55.84
N ARG A 396 35.97 3.29 -56.26
CA ARG A 396 35.44 3.93 -57.47
C ARG A 396 36.13 3.46 -58.75
N THR A 397 37.36 2.95 -58.66
CA THR A 397 38.19 2.69 -59.85
C THR A 397 38.79 1.29 -59.89
N ALA A 398 38.85 0.58 -58.76
CA ALA A 398 39.42 -0.76 -58.70
C ALA A 398 38.55 -1.80 -59.45
N PRO A 399 39.18 -2.73 -60.19
CA PRO A 399 38.49 -3.90 -60.75
C PRO A 399 37.94 -4.82 -59.66
N VAL A 400 36.81 -5.49 -59.92
CA VAL A 400 36.11 -6.35 -58.94
C VAL A 400 37.03 -7.39 -58.29
N ALA A 401 37.87 -8.08 -59.08
CA ALA A 401 38.80 -9.09 -58.55
C ALA A 401 39.80 -8.50 -57.55
N VAL A 402 40.35 -7.31 -57.85
CA VAL A 402 41.28 -6.60 -56.95
C VAL A 402 40.55 -6.13 -55.68
N MET A 403 39.28 -5.72 -55.82
CA MET A 403 38.47 -5.31 -54.68
C MET A 403 38.24 -6.47 -53.69
N GLU A 404 37.98 -7.67 -54.19
CA GLU A 404 37.79 -8.87 -53.36
C GLU A 404 39.08 -9.25 -52.63
N GLU A 405 40.21 -9.30 -53.34
CA GLU A 405 41.50 -9.61 -52.72
C GLU A 405 41.90 -8.58 -51.66
N GLU A 406 41.72 -7.28 -51.93
CA GLU A 406 41.99 -6.21 -50.97
C GLU A 406 41.06 -6.31 -49.74
N ALA A 407 39.78 -6.64 -49.94
CA ALA A 407 38.84 -6.88 -48.85
C ALA A 407 39.24 -8.08 -47.98
N ASP A 408 39.66 -9.20 -48.60
CA ASP A 408 40.10 -10.41 -47.89
C ASP A 408 41.38 -10.17 -47.09
N ARG A 409 42.34 -9.43 -47.65
CA ARG A 409 43.55 -9.00 -46.94
C ARG A 409 43.19 -8.17 -45.71
N CYS A 410 42.29 -7.18 -45.86
CA CYS A 410 41.86 -6.34 -44.75
C CYS A 410 41.11 -7.12 -43.67
N ASP A 411 40.22 -8.04 -44.05
CA ASP A 411 39.50 -8.88 -43.10
C ASP A 411 40.44 -9.80 -42.31
N ASN A 412 41.46 -10.36 -42.96
CA ASN A 412 42.46 -11.17 -42.27
C ASN A 412 43.27 -10.35 -41.27
N LEU A 413 43.64 -9.10 -41.60
CA LEU A 413 44.28 -8.17 -40.68
C LEU A 413 43.38 -7.80 -39.50
N VAL A 414 42.09 -7.52 -39.76
CA VAL A 414 41.09 -7.23 -38.73
C VAL A 414 40.90 -8.44 -37.80
N LYS A 415 40.83 -9.66 -38.34
CA LYS A 415 40.76 -10.90 -37.54
C LYS A 415 41.98 -11.07 -36.65
N ALA A 416 43.19 -10.93 -37.21
CA ALA A 416 44.43 -11.02 -36.44
C ALA A 416 44.48 -9.99 -35.30
N CYS A 417 44.03 -8.75 -35.55
CA CYS A 417 43.96 -7.71 -34.53
C CYS A 417 42.88 -7.98 -33.47
N ARG A 418 41.76 -8.64 -33.82
CA ARG A 418 40.75 -9.08 -32.84
C ARG A 418 41.31 -10.17 -31.92
N ASP A 419 42.10 -11.10 -32.45
CA ASP A 419 42.73 -12.15 -31.65
C ASP A 419 43.80 -11.59 -30.68
N THR A 420 44.50 -10.51 -31.06
CA THR A 420 45.42 -9.79 -30.15
C THR A 420 44.65 -8.96 -29.11
N GLU A 421 43.54 -8.33 -29.49
CA GLU A 421 42.64 -7.62 -28.57
C GLU A 421 42.06 -8.55 -27.49
N GLU A 422 41.61 -9.75 -27.85
CA GLU A 422 41.05 -10.71 -26.91
C GLU A 422 42.13 -11.21 -25.92
N ARG A 423 43.36 -11.44 -26.39
CA ARG A 423 44.50 -11.74 -25.51
C ARG A 423 44.78 -10.60 -24.54
N MET A 424 44.64 -9.34 -24.98
CA MET A 424 44.74 -8.18 -24.10
C MET A 424 43.61 -8.16 -23.05
N ARG A 425 42.36 -8.45 -23.47
CA ARG A 425 41.20 -8.58 -22.57
C ARG A 425 41.43 -9.62 -21.48
N GLN A 426 41.96 -10.78 -21.85
CA GLN A 426 42.28 -11.84 -20.89
C GLN A 426 43.37 -11.42 -19.91
N ARG A 427 44.42 -10.74 -20.37
CA ARG A 427 45.49 -10.22 -19.48
C ARG A 427 44.96 -9.21 -18.47
N VAL A 428 44.10 -8.28 -18.89
CA VAL A 428 43.50 -7.28 -17.97
C VAL A 428 42.56 -7.95 -16.97
N LYS A 429 41.73 -8.91 -17.41
CA LYS A 429 40.87 -9.72 -16.52
C LYS A 429 41.64 -10.58 -15.52
N ALA A 430 42.89 -10.95 -15.84
CA ALA A 430 43.75 -11.74 -14.96
C ALA A 430 44.50 -10.91 -13.90
N ILE A 431 44.46 -9.57 -13.97
CA ILE A 431 45.12 -8.70 -12.98
C ILE A 431 44.55 -8.94 -11.56
N PRO A 432 43.23 -8.98 -11.33
CA PRO A 432 42.65 -9.23 -10.01
C PRO A 432 42.83 -10.67 -9.50
N LEU A 433 43.00 -11.65 -10.41
CA LEU A 433 43.05 -13.08 -10.09
C LEU A 433 44.50 -13.47 -9.70
N GLY A 434 44.72 -13.78 -8.42
CA GLY A 434 46.03 -14.23 -7.92
C GLY A 434 46.54 -13.52 -6.67
N PHE A 435 45.71 -12.68 -6.05
CA PHE A 435 45.99 -12.16 -4.71
C PHE A 435 45.35 -13.03 -3.63
N ASP A 436 45.98 -13.05 -2.46
CA ASP A 436 45.47 -13.78 -1.30
C ASP A 436 44.08 -13.24 -0.92
N LYS A 437 43.09 -14.14 -0.77
CA LYS A 437 41.67 -13.80 -0.51
C LYS A 437 41.51 -12.85 0.68
N LYS A 438 42.42 -12.91 1.64
CA LYS A 438 42.46 -12.07 2.83
C LYS A 438 42.57 -10.56 2.53
N TYR A 439 43.16 -10.17 1.39
CA TYR A 439 43.42 -8.78 1.01
C TYR A 439 42.63 -8.35 -0.23
N GLU A 440 41.73 -9.20 -0.72
CA GLU A 440 41.01 -8.99 -1.97
C GLU A 440 40.11 -7.75 -1.90
N GLU A 441 39.40 -7.55 -0.78
CA GLU A 441 38.56 -6.37 -0.56
C GLU A 441 39.39 -5.08 -0.48
N ASP A 442 40.52 -5.10 0.23
CA ASP A 442 41.42 -3.95 0.39
C ASP A 442 42.10 -3.52 -0.93
N LEU A 443 42.24 -4.46 -1.88
CA LEU A 443 42.89 -4.23 -3.18
C LEU A 443 41.89 -4.00 -4.31
N ARG A 444 40.62 -4.37 -4.15
CA ARG A 444 39.60 -4.28 -5.21
C ARG A 444 39.51 -2.89 -5.82
N GLU A 445 39.39 -1.86 -4.98
CA GLU A 445 39.27 -0.47 -5.46
C GLU A 445 40.56 0.00 -6.14
N PHE A 446 41.72 -0.37 -5.56
CA PHE A 446 43.01 -0.04 -6.15
C PHE A 446 43.21 -0.67 -7.53
N VAL A 447 42.86 -1.96 -7.68
CA VAL A 447 42.94 -2.67 -8.96
C VAL A 447 42.00 -2.05 -9.99
N LYS A 448 40.77 -1.68 -9.62
CA LYS A 448 39.84 -0.98 -10.52
C LYS A 448 40.42 0.33 -11.03
N VAL A 449 40.95 1.17 -10.14
CA VAL A 449 41.52 2.47 -10.52
C VAL A 449 42.73 2.30 -11.44
N GLU A 450 43.64 1.37 -11.12
CA GLU A 450 44.85 1.15 -11.91
C GLU A 450 44.56 0.43 -13.25
N ALA A 451 43.50 -0.38 -13.36
CA ALA A 451 43.11 -1.07 -14.59
C ALA A 451 42.26 -0.23 -15.54
N LYS A 452 41.52 0.78 -15.04
CA LYS A 452 40.61 1.62 -15.84
C LYS A 452 41.27 2.28 -17.08
N PRO A 453 42.52 2.77 -17.04
CA PRO A 453 43.20 3.29 -18.23
C PRO A 453 43.39 2.24 -19.33
N LEU A 454 43.64 0.98 -18.96
CA LEU A 454 43.80 -0.14 -19.90
C LEU A 454 42.46 -0.51 -20.53
N GLU A 455 41.40 -0.61 -19.72
CA GLU A 455 40.03 -0.83 -20.21
C GLU A 455 39.61 0.26 -21.20
N SER A 456 39.94 1.52 -20.90
CA SER A 456 39.66 2.65 -21.79
C SER A 456 40.47 2.59 -23.10
N LYS A 457 41.71 2.07 -23.07
CA LYS A 457 42.49 1.81 -24.30
C LYS A 457 41.85 0.70 -25.13
N MET A 458 41.38 -0.36 -24.50
CA MET A 458 40.74 -1.49 -25.18
C MET A 458 39.40 -1.12 -25.79
N GLY A 459 38.57 -0.32 -25.11
CA GLY A 459 37.33 0.21 -25.70
C GLY A 459 37.59 1.03 -26.96
N ARG A 460 38.65 1.85 -26.97
CA ARG A 460 39.06 2.60 -28.18
C ARG A 460 39.57 1.68 -29.29
N ALA A 461 40.30 0.62 -28.95
CA ALA A 461 40.77 -0.37 -29.92
C ALA A 461 39.61 -1.09 -30.60
N ASP A 462 38.60 -1.51 -29.84
CA ASP A 462 37.40 -2.17 -30.36
C ASP A 462 36.65 -1.27 -31.36
N LEU A 463 36.43 0.00 -31.01
CA LEU A 463 35.82 0.98 -31.93
C LEU A 463 36.62 1.12 -33.24
N ARG A 464 37.95 1.07 -33.19
CA ARG A 464 38.80 1.12 -34.40
C ARG A 464 38.66 -0.14 -35.24
N LEU A 465 38.62 -1.32 -34.61
CA LEU A 465 38.39 -2.60 -35.29
C LEU A 465 37.01 -2.68 -35.93
N VAL A 466 35.97 -2.23 -35.25
CA VAL A 466 34.60 -2.18 -35.79
C VAL A 466 34.54 -1.26 -37.01
N ARG A 467 35.16 -0.07 -36.96
CA ARG A 467 35.22 0.84 -38.11
C ARG A 467 35.94 0.19 -39.30
N ALA A 468 37.08 -0.46 -39.06
CA ALA A 468 37.84 -1.11 -40.12
C ALA A 468 37.08 -2.29 -40.75
N ALA A 469 36.49 -3.15 -39.93
CA ALA A 469 35.64 -4.26 -40.38
C ALA A 469 34.47 -3.77 -41.25
N ASN A 470 33.82 -2.68 -40.84
CA ASN A 470 32.73 -2.09 -41.59
C ASN A 470 33.19 -1.51 -42.93
N LEU A 471 34.39 -0.93 -43.00
CA LEU A 471 34.92 -0.40 -44.24
C LEU A 471 35.26 -1.52 -45.24
N ALA A 472 35.92 -2.58 -44.77
CA ALA A 472 36.20 -3.77 -45.59
C ALA A 472 34.91 -4.44 -46.08
N ARG A 473 33.89 -4.57 -45.21
CA ARG A 473 32.57 -5.09 -45.59
C ARG A 473 31.91 -4.24 -46.69
N ARG A 474 31.84 -2.92 -46.51
CA ARG A 474 31.25 -2.01 -47.50
C ARG A 474 31.99 -2.06 -48.83
N TYR A 475 33.31 -2.19 -48.79
CA TYR A 475 34.14 -2.33 -49.97
C TYR A 475 33.82 -3.64 -50.73
N ARG A 476 33.65 -4.76 -50.02
CA ARG A 476 33.20 -6.03 -50.61
C ARG A 476 31.78 -5.94 -51.18
N GLU A 477 30.87 -5.27 -50.49
CA GLU A 477 29.50 -5.04 -50.99
C GLU A 477 29.50 -4.23 -52.28
N GLN A 478 30.39 -3.25 -52.42
CA GLN A 478 30.55 -2.49 -53.66
C GLN A 478 31.14 -3.35 -54.79
N ALA A 479 32.10 -4.23 -54.49
CA ALA A 479 32.60 -5.21 -55.46
C ALA A 479 31.49 -6.13 -55.95
N TRP A 480 30.66 -6.64 -55.03
CA TRP A 480 29.51 -7.48 -55.35
C TRP A 480 28.47 -6.75 -56.23
N ARG A 481 28.13 -5.49 -55.91
CA ARG A 481 27.21 -4.68 -56.73
C ARG A 481 27.77 -4.43 -58.14
N ARG A 482 29.07 -4.16 -58.26
CA ARG A 482 29.74 -3.97 -59.56
C ARG A 482 29.71 -5.25 -60.38
N ARG A 483 30.04 -6.39 -59.77
CA ARG A 483 29.93 -7.70 -60.44
C ARG A 483 28.50 -7.95 -60.94
N ALA A 484 27.49 -7.65 -60.12
CA ALA A 484 26.10 -7.80 -60.53
C ALA A 484 25.74 -6.89 -61.70
N GLN A 485 26.23 -5.64 -61.71
CA GLN A 485 26.05 -4.70 -62.83
C GLN A 485 26.78 -5.15 -64.09
N GLU A 486 28.02 -5.63 -63.99
CA GLU A 486 28.80 -6.18 -65.11
C GLU A 486 28.05 -7.37 -65.74
N ILE A 487 27.60 -8.32 -64.92
CA ILE A 487 26.80 -9.47 -65.38
C ILE A 487 25.49 -9.02 -66.03
N GLU A 488 24.80 -8.03 -65.47
CA GLU A 488 23.55 -7.51 -66.03
C GLU A 488 23.77 -6.81 -67.39
N HIS A 489 24.87 -6.06 -67.54
CA HIS A 489 25.25 -5.48 -68.83
C HIS A 489 25.56 -6.56 -69.87
N ILE A 490 26.32 -7.59 -69.49
CA ILE A 490 26.61 -8.75 -70.35
C ILE A 490 25.31 -9.46 -70.72
N ARG A 491 24.41 -9.71 -69.76
CA ARG A 491 23.08 -10.32 -69.98
C ARG A 491 22.27 -9.52 -70.98
N SER A 492 22.12 -8.22 -70.75
CA SER A 492 21.35 -7.32 -71.62
C SER A 492 21.90 -7.34 -73.05
N PHE A 493 23.22 -7.27 -73.20
CA PHE A 493 23.87 -7.32 -74.51
C PHE A 493 23.72 -8.68 -75.19
N ALA A 494 24.04 -9.79 -74.52
CA ALA A 494 23.86 -11.14 -75.03
C ALA A 494 22.41 -11.37 -75.50
N MET A 495 21.42 -10.99 -74.69
CA MET A 495 20.01 -11.13 -75.07
C MET A 495 19.61 -10.23 -76.25
N LYS A 496 20.21 -9.04 -76.41
CA LYS A 496 20.02 -8.21 -77.61
C LYS A 496 20.57 -8.91 -78.86
N VAL A 497 21.76 -9.48 -78.78
CA VAL A 497 22.37 -10.25 -79.89
C VAL A 497 21.50 -11.46 -80.26
N ALA A 498 21.05 -12.24 -79.26
CA ALA A 498 20.18 -13.40 -79.48
C ALA A 498 18.85 -13.01 -80.16
N ARG A 499 18.21 -11.91 -79.72
CA ARG A 499 17.00 -11.38 -80.36
C ARG A 499 17.23 -10.93 -81.79
N GLN A 500 18.36 -10.28 -82.08
CA GLN A 500 18.70 -9.86 -83.44
C GLN A 500 18.93 -11.07 -84.35
N PHE A 501 19.62 -12.10 -83.89
CA PHE A 501 19.80 -13.34 -84.64
C PHE A 501 18.46 -14.00 -84.97
N ALA A 502 17.54 -14.10 -84.02
CA ALA A 502 16.19 -14.60 -84.27
C ALA A 502 15.43 -13.75 -85.30
N ARG A 503 15.56 -12.41 -85.23
CA ARG A 503 14.94 -11.49 -86.20
C ARG A 503 15.47 -11.70 -87.62
N LEU A 504 16.80 -11.76 -87.78
CA LEU A 504 17.45 -11.92 -89.09
C LEU A 504 17.11 -13.27 -89.75
N ASN A 505 17.04 -14.34 -88.94
CA ASN A 505 16.68 -15.68 -89.41
C ASN A 505 15.17 -15.97 -89.38
N LYS A 506 14.34 -14.98 -89.02
CA LYS A 506 12.87 -15.07 -88.94
C LYS A 506 12.34 -16.17 -87.99
N LEU A 507 13.13 -16.59 -87.02
CA LEU A 507 12.78 -17.63 -86.04
C LEU A 507 11.79 -17.10 -85.00
N THR A 508 10.93 -17.98 -84.48
CA THR A 508 10.25 -17.74 -83.20
C THR A 508 11.24 -17.89 -82.04
N TYR A 509 10.89 -17.47 -80.82
CA TYR A 509 11.81 -17.62 -79.69
C TYR A 509 11.92 -19.08 -79.23
N GLU A 510 10.86 -19.85 -79.43
CA GLU A 510 10.83 -21.29 -79.21
C GLU A 510 11.70 -22.03 -80.24
N GLU A 511 11.67 -21.61 -81.51
CA GLU A 511 12.58 -22.10 -82.56
C GLU A 511 14.03 -21.64 -82.35
N LEU A 512 14.23 -20.42 -81.82
CA LEU A 512 15.56 -19.95 -81.43
C LEU A 512 16.16 -20.85 -80.35
N PHE A 513 15.37 -21.21 -79.33
CA PHE A 513 15.82 -22.15 -78.30
C PHE A 513 16.24 -23.49 -78.93
N GLY A 514 15.38 -24.07 -79.79
CA GLY A 514 15.70 -25.33 -80.49
C GLY A 514 16.87 -25.24 -81.48
N HIS A 515 17.32 -24.03 -81.84
CA HIS A 515 18.53 -23.82 -82.63
C HIS A 515 19.79 -23.73 -81.73
N VAL A 516 19.63 -23.29 -80.49
CA VAL A 516 20.72 -23.21 -79.51
C VAL A 516 20.94 -24.57 -78.85
N ASP A 517 19.85 -25.30 -78.58
CA ASP A 517 19.78 -26.67 -78.07
C ASP A 517 20.18 -27.64 -79.19
N SER A 518 21.46 -28.01 -79.22
CA SER A 518 22.06 -28.77 -80.31
C SER A 518 21.89 -30.27 -80.14
N ASP A 519 21.79 -30.74 -78.89
CA ASP A 519 21.54 -32.14 -78.55
C ASP A 519 20.04 -32.48 -78.45
N GLY A 520 19.17 -31.46 -78.36
CA GLY A 520 17.72 -31.59 -78.36
C GLY A 520 17.15 -32.10 -77.04
N ASP A 521 17.88 -31.94 -75.94
CA ASP A 521 17.47 -32.45 -74.63
C ASP A 521 16.47 -31.54 -73.87
N GLY A 522 16.16 -30.37 -74.43
CA GLY A 522 15.22 -29.41 -73.87
C GLY A 522 15.81 -28.47 -72.82
N ALA A 523 17.14 -28.46 -72.62
CA ALA A 523 17.84 -27.58 -71.69
C ALA A 523 19.26 -27.20 -72.18
N LEU A 524 19.60 -25.91 -72.16
CA LEU A 524 20.90 -25.46 -72.66
C LEU A 524 22.00 -25.71 -71.64
N ASP A 525 23.05 -26.40 -72.05
CA ASP A 525 24.28 -26.50 -71.25
C ASP A 525 25.28 -25.35 -71.49
N GLU A 526 26.37 -25.33 -70.72
CA GLU A 526 27.40 -24.28 -70.80
C GLU A 526 28.06 -24.24 -72.19
N GLU A 527 28.27 -25.39 -72.83
CA GLU A 527 28.94 -25.50 -74.13
C GLU A 527 28.03 -25.05 -75.27
N GLU A 528 26.75 -25.45 -75.24
CA GLU A 528 25.72 -25.03 -76.19
C GLU A 528 25.48 -23.52 -76.14
N PHE A 529 25.35 -22.97 -74.93
CA PHE A 529 25.16 -21.54 -74.74
C PHE A 529 26.36 -20.73 -75.28
N ILE A 530 27.58 -21.14 -74.97
CA ILE A 530 28.80 -20.45 -75.42
C ILE A 530 29.01 -20.59 -76.94
N SER A 531 28.80 -21.79 -77.47
CA SER A 531 29.00 -22.07 -78.90
C SER A 531 28.04 -21.24 -79.76
N PHE A 532 26.78 -21.11 -79.33
CA PHE A 532 25.81 -20.23 -79.97
C PHE A 532 26.29 -18.77 -80.00
N PHE A 533 26.62 -18.18 -78.84
CA PHE A 533 27.06 -16.77 -78.80
C PHE A 533 28.40 -16.54 -79.49
N SER A 534 29.21 -17.58 -79.69
CA SER A 534 30.48 -17.49 -80.43
C SER A 534 30.28 -17.59 -81.94
N ALA A 535 29.25 -18.28 -82.40
CA ALA A 535 28.96 -18.49 -83.83
C ALA A 535 28.13 -17.35 -84.46
N ILE A 536 27.34 -16.63 -83.67
CA ILE A 536 26.48 -15.55 -84.17
C ILE A 536 27.23 -14.23 -84.39
N ASP A 537 26.77 -13.46 -85.38
CA ASP A 537 27.28 -12.11 -85.62
C ASP A 537 26.91 -11.19 -84.44
N LYS A 538 27.94 -10.62 -83.81
CA LYS A 538 27.85 -9.78 -82.61
C LYS A 538 27.69 -8.30 -82.96
N ASP A 539 27.68 -7.93 -84.24
CA ASP A 539 27.47 -6.56 -84.69
C ASP A 539 25.98 -6.17 -84.55
N VAL A 540 25.65 -5.55 -83.42
CA VAL A 540 24.32 -5.04 -83.16
C VAL A 540 24.11 -3.72 -83.91
N LYS A 541 23.32 -3.76 -84.99
CA LYS A 541 22.84 -2.54 -85.67
C LYS A 541 21.62 -2.00 -84.93
N GLU A 542 21.75 -0.83 -84.30
CA GLU A 542 20.60 -0.06 -83.81
C GLU A 542 19.80 0.48 -85.01
N GLU A 543 18.94 -0.35 -85.60
CA GLU A 543 17.85 0.11 -86.47
C GLU A 543 16.50 -0.41 -85.96
N GLU A 544 15.69 0.58 -85.57
CA GLU A 544 14.29 0.56 -85.11
C GLU A 544 14.01 -0.01 -83.71
N PHE A 545 14.29 0.80 -82.69
CA PHE A 545 13.56 0.82 -81.41
C PHE A 545 13.62 2.25 -80.82
N GLU A 546 12.86 3.18 -81.40
CA GLU A 546 12.56 4.46 -80.74
C GLU A 546 11.25 4.29 -79.95
N PRO A 547 11.27 4.31 -78.61
CA PRO A 547 10.12 4.82 -77.87
C PRO A 547 10.10 6.34 -78.05
N GLU A 548 9.08 6.86 -78.74
CA GLU A 548 8.69 8.27 -78.62
C GLU A 548 8.35 8.57 -77.15
N ASP A 549 8.99 9.61 -76.62
CA ASP A 549 8.73 10.33 -75.37
C ASP A 549 8.16 9.55 -74.18
N VAL A 550 9.07 8.99 -73.37
CA VAL A 550 8.87 8.98 -71.92
C VAL A 550 9.84 10.00 -71.35
N VAL A 551 9.29 11.10 -70.84
CA VAL A 551 10.02 12.04 -69.99
C VAL A 551 10.64 11.24 -68.86
N GLU A 552 11.96 11.08 -68.87
CA GLU A 552 12.71 10.69 -67.67
C GLU A 552 12.52 11.83 -66.67
N GLU A 553 11.59 11.66 -65.75
CA GLU A 553 11.64 12.35 -64.47
C GLU A 553 12.95 11.88 -63.82
N GLU A 554 13.92 12.79 -63.74
CA GLU A 554 15.13 12.63 -62.94
C GLU A 554 14.69 12.24 -61.53
N THR A 555 14.80 10.94 -61.21
CA THR A 555 14.81 10.53 -59.81
C THR A 555 16.12 11.05 -59.26
N GLU A 556 16.02 12.14 -58.50
CA GLU A 556 17.12 12.69 -57.72
C GLU A 556 17.88 11.54 -57.04
N PRO A 557 19.22 11.59 -56.97
CA PRO A 557 19.97 10.66 -56.13
C PRO A 557 19.44 10.79 -54.70
N GLU A 558 18.83 9.72 -54.18
CA GLU A 558 18.50 9.62 -52.77
C GLU A 558 19.74 10.01 -51.97
N LYS A 559 19.67 11.16 -51.31
CA LYS A 559 20.63 11.58 -50.30
C LYS A 559 20.79 10.40 -49.33
N PRO A 560 22.01 10.05 -48.90
CA PRO A 560 22.17 9.03 -47.87
C PRO A 560 21.34 9.44 -46.67
N VAL A 561 20.39 8.58 -46.31
CA VAL A 561 19.64 8.66 -45.06
C VAL A 561 20.68 8.82 -43.95
N GLN A 562 20.73 10.02 -43.36
CA GLN A 562 21.38 10.24 -42.09
C GLN A 562 20.62 9.37 -41.09
N VAL A 563 21.19 8.22 -40.74
CA VAL A 563 20.84 7.56 -39.51
C VAL A 563 21.30 8.50 -38.40
N ASN A 564 20.32 9.25 -37.88
CA ASN A 564 20.44 9.99 -36.64
C ASN A 564 20.98 9.01 -35.58
N ALA A 565 22.19 9.28 -35.11
CA ALA A 565 22.62 8.79 -33.83
C ALA A 565 21.60 9.30 -32.80
N LEU A 566 20.88 8.38 -32.16
CA LEU A 566 20.22 8.67 -30.90
C LEU A 566 21.32 8.95 -29.88
N GLU A 567 21.55 10.24 -29.61
CA GLU A 567 22.09 10.69 -28.33
C GLU A 567 20.91 10.82 -27.36
N GLU A 568 20.77 9.86 -26.45
CA GLU A 568 20.06 10.07 -25.20
C GLU A 568 21.00 10.80 -24.24
N ALA A 569 20.62 12.03 -23.91
CA ALA A 569 21.23 12.83 -22.87
C ALA A 569 20.59 12.49 -21.52
N ASP A 570 21.41 12.25 -20.50
CA ASP A 570 21.06 12.52 -19.11
C ASP A 570 22.30 13.07 -18.38
N GLY A 571 22.26 14.38 -18.11
CA GLY A 571 22.28 14.88 -16.74
C GLY A 571 23.60 15.05 -15.98
N ASP A 572 24.16 16.26 -16.10
CA ASP A 572 24.45 17.19 -15.00
C ASP A 572 25.87 17.26 -14.37
N GLY A 573 26.33 18.51 -14.14
CA GLY A 573 27.35 18.84 -13.12
C GLY A 573 28.72 19.41 -13.55
N MET A 574 28.74 20.70 -13.91
CA MET A 574 29.82 21.73 -13.84
C MET A 574 31.25 21.37 -13.33
N ASP A 575 32.29 21.80 -14.06
CA ASP A 575 33.30 22.73 -13.52
C ASP A 575 34.04 23.50 -14.64
N GLN A 576 34.37 24.77 -14.36
CA GLN A 576 34.85 25.81 -15.27
C GLN A 576 36.38 25.86 -15.36
N GLY A 577 36.90 26.34 -16.49
CA GLY A 577 38.22 26.98 -16.53
C GLY A 577 38.86 27.12 -17.91
N ASN A 578 38.68 28.31 -18.54
CA ASN A 578 39.67 29.14 -19.28
C ASN A 578 40.67 28.45 -20.25
N LEU A 579 41.07 28.94 -21.42
CA LEU A 579 41.11 30.21 -22.18
C LEU A 579 41.71 29.75 -23.53
N GLU A 580 41.32 30.16 -24.74
CA GLU A 580 41.54 31.48 -25.36
C GLU A 580 41.00 31.39 -26.81
N ASN A 581 40.17 32.34 -27.22
CA ASN A 581 39.91 32.66 -28.63
C ASN A 581 40.91 33.74 -29.08
N PRO A 582 41.16 33.87 -30.40
CA PRO A 582 40.71 35.10 -31.03
C PRO A 582 39.90 34.86 -32.31
N VAL A 583 39.01 35.82 -32.51
CA VAL A 583 37.95 35.94 -33.51
C VAL A 583 38.51 36.11 -34.93
N THR A 584 37.95 35.41 -35.91
CA THR A 584 37.82 35.91 -37.29
C THR A 584 36.47 35.55 -37.88
N SER A 585 35.67 36.58 -38.08
CA SER A 585 34.47 36.74 -38.93
C SER A 585 33.97 35.53 -39.73
N SER A 586 32.74 35.12 -39.41
CA SER A 586 31.80 34.42 -40.29
C SER A 586 31.43 35.31 -41.50
N PRO A 587 31.36 34.78 -42.74
CA PRO A 587 30.62 35.43 -43.82
C PRO A 587 29.12 35.13 -43.70
N SER A 588 28.29 36.12 -44.02
CA SER A 588 26.84 36.04 -44.01
C SER A 588 26.29 35.18 -45.16
N LEU A 589 25.08 34.65 -44.95
CA LEU A 589 24.28 33.83 -45.88
C LEU A 589 24.09 34.42 -47.30
N ASP A 590 24.37 35.70 -47.51
CA ASP A 590 24.16 36.37 -48.79
C ASP A 590 25.33 36.17 -49.78
N GLN A 591 26.54 35.81 -49.30
CA GLN A 591 27.73 35.65 -50.14
C GLN A 591 27.81 34.27 -50.82
N GLU A 592 27.18 33.26 -50.22
CA GLU A 592 27.09 31.90 -50.77
C GLU A 592 25.96 31.77 -51.81
N ALA A 593 24.90 32.57 -51.67
CA ALA A 593 23.80 32.67 -52.64
C ALA A 593 24.23 33.36 -53.95
N ALA A 594 25.06 34.40 -53.87
CA ALA A 594 25.60 35.09 -55.05
C ALA A 594 26.53 34.20 -55.88
N SER A 595 27.37 33.38 -55.22
CA SER A 595 28.26 32.43 -55.90
C SER A 595 27.51 31.29 -56.60
N ARG A 596 26.36 30.87 -56.05
CA ARG A 596 25.47 29.88 -56.69
C ARG A 596 24.70 30.45 -57.87
N LEU A 597 24.23 31.70 -57.80
CA LEU A 597 23.59 32.37 -58.93
C LEU A 597 24.56 32.67 -60.08
N GLN A 598 25.83 32.95 -59.79
CA GLN A 598 26.86 33.15 -60.81
C GLN A 598 27.29 31.83 -61.47
N ALA A 599 27.23 30.71 -60.75
CA ALA A 599 27.40 29.37 -61.32
C ALA A 599 26.19 28.93 -62.19
N ILE A 600 24.96 29.28 -61.79
CA ILE A 600 23.74 28.98 -62.56
C ILE A 600 23.64 29.86 -63.83
N ALA A 601 24.06 31.13 -63.76
CA ALA A 601 24.10 32.02 -64.93
C ALA A 601 25.15 31.60 -65.97
N ALA A 602 26.26 30.97 -65.56
CA ALA A 602 27.24 30.38 -66.46
C ALA A 602 26.73 29.09 -67.15
N ILE A 603 25.77 28.38 -66.53
CA ILE A 603 25.14 27.19 -67.10
C ILE A 603 24.02 27.58 -68.09
N MET A 604 23.35 28.72 -67.92
CA MET A 604 22.25 29.16 -68.80
C MET A 604 22.68 29.92 -70.08
N LEU A 605 23.98 30.17 -70.32
CA LEU A 605 24.45 30.94 -71.49
C LEU A 605 25.37 30.17 -72.46
N GLN A 606 25.11 28.87 -72.65
CA GLN A 606 25.59 28.12 -73.81
C GLN A 606 24.44 27.33 -74.45
N ALA A 607 23.51 28.06 -75.07
CA ALA A 607 22.64 27.49 -76.10
C ALA A 607 23.46 27.29 -77.38
N THR A 608 24.08 26.11 -77.52
CA THR A 608 24.59 25.65 -78.82
C THR A 608 23.50 24.90 -79.58
N PRO A 609 23.43 25.02 -80.93
CA PRO A 609 22.38 24.39 -81.73
C PRO A 609 22.39 22.88 -81.60
N LYS A 610 21.20 22.26 -81.61
CA LYS A 610 20.99 20.80 -81.65
C LYS A 610 21.95 20.17 -82.68
N PRO A 611 22.84 19.25 -82.29
CA PRO A 611 23.58 18.46 -83.27
C PRO A 611 22.59 17.57 -84.01
N LYS A 612 22.61 17.61 -85.35
CA LYS A 612 22.01 16.57 -86.20
C LYS A 612 22.51 15.19 -85.74
N PRO A 613 21.70 14.13 -85.82
CA PRO A 613 22.07 12.82 -85.29
C PRO A 613 23.36 12.35 -85.99
N LYS A 614 24.44 12.27 -85.23
CA LYS A 614 25.64 11.53 -85.65
C LYS A 614 25.25 10.04 -85.62
N PRO A 615 25.63 9.22 -86.60
CA PRO A 615 25.40 7.79 -86.53
C PRO A 615 26.05 7.28 -85.24
N LYS A 616 25.24 6.69 -84.34
CA LYS A 616 25.75 6.09 -83.12
C LYS A 616 26.75 4.99 -83.50
N PRO A 617 27.91 4.92 -82.83
CA PRO A 617 28.89 3.88 -83.11
C PRO A 617 28.29 2.52 -82.76
N VAL A 618 28.52 1.53 -83.63
CA VAL A 618 28.24 0.12 -83.34
C VAL A 618 28.87 -0.23 -82.00
N VAL A 619 28.07 -0.64 -81.01
CA VAL A 619 28.58 -1.12 -79.72
C VAL A 619 29.23 -2.48 -79.96
N LYS A 620 30.53 -2.50 -80.25
CA LYS A 620 31.34 -3.70 -80.21
C LYS A 620 31.78 -3.94 -78.77
N ALA A 621 30.93 -4.62 -78.00
CA ALA A 621 31.38 -5.30 -76.79
C ALA A 621 31.67 -6.75 -77.19
N ASP A 622 32.96 -7.12 -77.17
CA ASP A 622 33.35 -8.50 -77.45
C ASP A 622 32.81 -9.37 -76.31
N LEU A 623 31.70 -10.09 -76.52
CA LEU A 623 31.25 -11.15 -75.62
C LEU A 623 32.34 -12.23 -75.56
N THR A 624 33.17 -12.18 -74.53
CA THR A 624 34.24 -13.16 -74.32
C THR A 624 33.68 -14.48 -73.79
N THR A 625 34.42 -15.58 -74.00
CA THR A 625 34.02 -16.89 -73.48
C THR A 625 33.86 -16.89 -71.96
N GLU A 626 34.73 -16.20 -71.22
CA GLU A 626 34.67 -16.15 -69.74
C GLU A 626 33.49 -15.32 -69.22
N GLU A 627 33.14 -14.23 -69.89
CA GLU A 627 31.93 -13.45 -69.58
C GLU A 627 30.65 -14.24 -69.84
N LEU A 628 30.61 -15.02 -70.93
CA LEU A 628 29.50 -15.91 -71.25
C LEU A 628 29.35 -17.04 -70.24
N LYS A 629 30.46 -17.62 -69.76
CA LYS A 629 30.45 -18.58 -68.65
C LYS A 629 29.89 -17.97 -67.37
N SER A 630 30.36 -16.76 -67.03
CA SER A 630 29.87 -16.05 -65.84
C SER A 630 28.38 -15.71 -65.97
N LEU A 631 27.93 -15.31 -67.15
CA LEU A 631 26.53 -15.08 -67.45
C LEU A 631 25.73 -16.38 -67.32
N PHE A 632 26.14 -17.47 -67.97
CA PHE A 632 25.47 -18.77 -67.92
C PHE A 632 25.23 -19.20 -66.46
N ARG A 633 26.29 -19.18 -65.64
CA ARG A 633 26.19 -19.50 -64.21
C ARG A 633 25.23 -18.60 -63.43
N SER A 634 25.10 -17.32 -63.82
CA SER A 634 24.15 -16.39 -63.19
C SER A 634 22.69 -16.62 -63.58
N LEU A 635 22.44 -17.33 -64.70
CA LEU A 635 21.11 -17.61 -65.21
C LEU A 635 20.53 -18.96 -64.73
N LEU A 636 21.36 -19.83 -64.14
CA LEU A 636 20.93 -21.10 -63.58
C LEU A 636 20.06 -20.90 -62.33
N GLU A 637 18.95 -21.66 -62.23
CA GLU A 637 18.17 -21.73 -61.00
C GLU A 637 18.91 -22.57 -59.93
N PRO A 638 18.62 -22.38 -58.62
CA PRO A 638 19.33 -23.10 -57.57
C PRO A 638 19.27 -24.62 -57.75
N HIS A 639 20.44 -25.27 -57.79
CA HIS A 639 20.62 -26.72 -58.01
C HIS A 639 20.46 -27.23 -59.45
N GLU A 640 20.33 -26.35 -60.44
CA GLU A 640 20.34 -26.71 -61.86
C GLU A 640 21.74 -26.54 -62.48
N VAL A 641 22.02 -27.35 -63.51
CA VAL A 641 23.30 -27.31 -64.28
C VAL A 641 23.07 -26.85 -65.72
N LYS A 642 21.81 -26.85 -66.18
CA LYS A 642 21.38 -26.45 -67.52
C LYS A 642 20.29 -25.37 -67.43
N ILE A 643 20.17 -24.52 -68.45
CA ILE A 643 19.12 -23.49 -68.55
C ILE A 643 17.90 -24.11 -69.24
N SER A 644 16.80 -24.29 -68.51
CA SER A 644 15.56 -24.79 -69.09
C SER A 644 14.99 -23.86 -70.17
N GLN A 645 14.20 -24.42 -71.08
CA GLN A 645 13.49 -23.66 -72.11
C GLN A 645 12.67 -22.50 -71.53
N GLU A 646 11.99 -22.72 -70.40
CA GLU A 646 11.19 -21.69 -69.75
C GLU A 646 12.05 -20.50 -69.27
N VAL A 647 13.21 -20.78 -68.67
CA VAL A 647 14.15 -19.78 -68.18
C VAL A 647 14.75 -19.00 -69.36
N PHE A 648 15.22 -19.68 -70.40
CA PHE A 648 15.73 -19.02 -71.60
C PHE A 648 14.69 -18.09 -72.24
N LEU A 649 13.45 -18.57 -72.41
CA LEU A 649 12.37 -17.78 -72.99
C LEU A 649 12.01 -16.57 -72.12
N ARG A 650 12.03 -16.72 -70.79
CA ARG A 650 11.79 -15.61 -69.83
C ARG A 650 12.81 -14.48 -69.99
N ILE A 651 14.07 -14.83 -70.26
CA ILE A 651 15.19 -13.88 -70.33
C ILE A 651 15.30 -13.25 -71.75
N VAL A 652 15.00 -14.00 -72.80
CA VAL A 652 15.05 -13.50 -74.19
C VAL A 652 13.82 -12.66 -74.54
N LYS A 653 12.62 -13.01 -74.06
CA LYS A 653 11.37 -12.28 -74.34
C LYS A 653 11.40 -10.89 -73.70
N VAL A 654 10.93 -9.89 -74.45
CA VAL A 654 10.78 -8.52 -73.95
C VAL A 654 9.36 -8.35 -73.44
N TYR A 655 9.26 -7.98 -72.17
CA TYR A 655 8.01 -7.63 -71.51
C TYR A 655 7.95 -6.13 -71.29
N TYR A 656 6.84 -5.51 -71.67
CA TYR A 656 6.58 -4.09 -71.42
C TYR A 656 5.69 -3.96 -70.19
N LYS A 657 6.09 -3.07 -69.28
CA LYS A 657 5.21 -2.65 -68.20
C LYS A 657 4.33 -1.52 -68.71
N VAL A 658 3.02 -1.67 -68.56
CA VAL A 658 2.03 -0.68 -68.96
C VAL A 658 2.14 0.50 -67.99
N VAL A 659 2.58 1.66 -68.48
CA VAL A 659 2.77 2.87 -67.66
C VAL A 659 1.53 3.77 -67.67
N LYS A 660 0.64 3.56 -68.65
CA LYS A 660 -0.63 4.29 -68.82
C LYS A 660 -1.72 3.33 -69.31
N GLU A 661 -2.94 3.47 -68.81
CA GLU A 661 -4.04 2.60 -69.22
C GLU A 661 -4.26 2.66 -70.73
N THR A 662 -4.24 1.49 -71.39
CA THR A 662 -4.22 1.39 -72.84
C THR A 662 -5.17 0.29 -73.32
N PRO A 663 -6.15 0.57 -74.21
CA PRO A 663 -6.99 -0.47 -74.80
C PRO A 663 -6.17 -1.37 -75.73
N MET A 664 -6.21 -2.67 -75.51
CA MET A 664 -5.67 -3.70 -76.38
C MET A 664 -6.73 -4.16 -77.37
N THR A 665 -6.51 -3.92 -78.67
CA THR A 665 -7.43 -4.26 -79.75
C THR A 665 -7.04 -5.58 -80.44
N GLU A 666 -8.01 -6.25 -81.06
CA GLU A 666 -7.80 -7.53 -81.74
C GLU A 666 -6.91 -7.40 -82.99
N LYS A 667 -6.94 -6.21 -83.61
CA LYS A 667 -6.11 -5.85 -84.77
C LYS A 667 -5.27 -4.63 -84.42
N LEU A 668 -4.14 -4.51 -85.12
CA LEU A 668 -3.20 -3.39 -85.02
C LEU A 668 -3.77 -2.04 -85.52
N GLU A 669 -4.84 -2.06 -86.32
CA GLU A 669 -5.52 -0.86 -86.83
C GLU A 669 -6.62 -0.40 -85.85
N VAL A 670 -6.65 0.90 -85.54
CA VAL A 670 -7.61 1.50 -84.59
C VAL A 670 -9.02 1.65 -85.20
N ASN A 671 -9.14 1.71 -86.53
CA ASN A 671 -10.43 1.85 -87.19
C ASN A 671 -11.09 0.48 -87.46
N GLY A 672 -12.18 0.20 -86.74
CA GLY A 672 -13.01 -0.99 -86.96
C GLY A 672 -12.56 -2.26 -86.23
N SER A 673 -11.62 -2.16 -85.28
CA SER A 673 -11.22 -3.29 -84.42
C SER A 673 -11.93 -3.23 -83.06
N GLN A 674 -12.32 -4.40 -82.54
CA GLN A 674 -12.94 -4.51 -81.22
C GLN A 674 -11.86 -4.51 -80.14
N THR A 675 -12.07 -3.75 -79.07
CA THR A 675 -11.19 -3.79 -77.88
C THR A 675 -11.38 -5.13 -77.19
N VAL A 676 -10.29 -5.90 -77.09
CA VAL A 676 -10.26 -7.25 -76.50
C VAL A 676 -10.01 -7.16 -75.00
N HIS A 677 -9.19 -6.19 -74.56
CA HIS A 677 -8.86 -6.01 -73.15
C HIS A 677 -8.42 -4.56 -72.85
N GLN A 678 -8.66 -4.05 -71.65
CA GLN A 678 -8.14 -2.75 -71.22
C GLN A 678 -6.94 -2.98 -70.30
N LEU A 679 -5.73 -2.68 -70.77
CA LEU A 679 -4.51 -2.86 -69.98
C LEU A 679 -4.40 -1.78 -68.91
N LYS A 680 -4.17 -2.18 -67.66
CA LYS A 680 -4.04 -1.27 -66.51
C LYS A 680 -2.59 -0.90 -66.23
N VAL A 681 -2.38 0.26 -65.61
CA VAL A 681 -1.06 0.69 -65.16
C VAL A 681 -0.46 -0.35 -64.20
N GLY A 682 0.73 -0.83 -64.53
CA GLY A 682 1.44 -1.87 -63.77
C GLY A 682 1.31 -3.28 -64.33
N GLU A 683 0.40 -3.54 -65.26
CA GLU A 683 0.31 -4.83 -65.96
C GLU A 683 1.50 -5.03 -66.92
N ALA A 684 1.94 -6.28 -67.09
CA ALA A 684 3.06 -6.62 -67.97
C ALA A 684 2.55 -7.32 -69.23
N GLY A 685 2.78 -6.72 -70.40
CA GLY A 685 2.43 -7.27 -71.71
C GLY A 685 3.65 -7.83 -72.44
N LYS A 686 3.51 -9.00 -73.07
CA LYS A 686 4.54 -9.55 -73.98
C LYS A 686 4.46 -8.85 -75.34
N ALA A 687 5.59 -8.43 -75.89
CA ALA A 687 5.62 -7.88 -77.24
C ALA A 687 5.42 -8.98 -78.31
N CYS A 688 4.40 -8.82 -79.16
CA CYS A 688 4.17 -9.64 -80.36
C CYS A 688 4.66 -8.86 -81.61
N ARG A 689 5.15 -9.58 -82.63
CA ARG A 689 5.86 -9.04 -83.81
C ARG A 689 5.17 -7.79 -84.45
N GLY A 690 5.91 -6.68 -84.50
CA GLY A 690 5.98 -5.69 -85.60
C GLY A 690 4.71 -4.95 -86.03
N SER A 691 4.37 -3.85 -85.34
CA SER A 691 3.65 -2.72 -85.95
C SER A 691 4.62 -1.87 -86.77
N ARG A 692 4.47 -1.83 -88.10
CA ARG A 692 5.07 -0.76 -88.91
C ARG A 692 3.95 0.12 -89.44
N GLN A 693 4.07 1.40 -89.11
CA GLN A 693 3.31 2.59 -89.52
C GLN A 693 2.09 3.00 -88.66
N PRO A 694 2.16 4.22 -88.09
CA PRO A 694 1.07 5.18 -88.12
C PRO A 694 1.27 6.20 -89.26
N HIS A 695 0.14 6.74 -89.72
CA HIS A 695 -0.02 7.79 -90.74
C HIS A 695 0.59 9.14 -90.38
#